data_AF-W9CDF1-F1
#
_entry.id   AF-W9CDF1-F1
#
_cell.length_a   1.000
_cell.length_b   1.000
_cell.length_c   1.000
_cell.angle_alpha   90.00
_cell.angle_beta   90.00
_cell.angle_gamma   90.00
#
_symmetry.space_group_name_H-M   'P 1'
#
loop_
_entity.id
_entity.type
_entity.pdbx_description
1 polymer ?
#
loop_
_entity_poly.entity_id
_entity_poly.type
_entity_poly.pdbx_seq_one_letter_code
_entity_poly.pdbx_strand_id
1 'polypeptide(L)'
;MALTSWKTFDFFEVSQVKPPDEESKSFFQNNEVSCVCSGSENLFVGSYDGVVRILSSTFKILRTFQAHDVGSITHMKQVEGTSLLVTIAEDLSHEPILKVWALDKPVKKTGLPTCQSTLSIQNGRKQFPISAFTAMDDLSQLAVGFGNGAVTVIRGDLIHDRGAKQRTVHESEEPITGLSFREEERLINLYIATTSRLVKLVISGRGQGQSARPIEDSGCGVGCMTVDEKNSDILVVREDAIYYYRVDGRNSCYGYDGPKSLVAVYGDYVAIVSPPATSSAMKSSTFRRFGGAQADDLFNTSTFTLLDTDLKFVAHSESLVSQVKDLFIIWGDLFTLTQDGKIHRYHEKPLQQRLETLYQRNLYIHAINLAQKAGMSSKQQNMIFRKSGDFLYQKGDYDGAMQQYLKAIDSTEPSQVIRKYLDTQRIHNLIEYLEELHEHHRATADHTTLLLNCYAKLKDIDKLEKFIKSPGDLKFDLDTAITMCRQGGYYEQAAYLATKHGEHELVVDILIEDSKRYPEALQYIWRLDPDSTYPILMKYARVLLGNCPKDTTQVFIDYYTGNYRPMTDIVITAEAPVQHAGYAAGAAGAAVNAVVNMRDLIPLPFMNTSTITSPATVGNVNAAPADGQVIEDLEPPPPAYNPPQPRTAFSSFVDHPEEFIVFLEACLKEPGLKERDKIDLYTTLFEMYLHKSNERNGRNRKEWEGKAKKLIEGEDIPIDISNVLLLSHLSDFKDGTTLVREQAGLRFDIFRSYTAAKDTRGAIKALHKYGPDEPQLYPAALAYFTSDSKILEEAGDELDAVLEKIDTDGLMAPLQVIQTLSTNAVATMGMVKIYLQQTIERERKEIASNRRLINSYRTDTQTKRQEITELSSKPQTFNATRCSFCSTQLDLPTVHFLCKHSFHQRCLKNDDEGNVEGDCPTCKKENDTIKAIRRAQDESAERHDLFRDVLGRSRDKFATVAEFFGRGVMEVPGVE
;
A
#
# COMPACT_ATOMS: atom_id res chain seq x y z
N MET A 1 -35.46 -37.59 0.82
CA MET A 1 -34.25 -37.58 1.68
C MET A 1 -34.68 -37.88 3.11
N ALA A 2 -33.80 -38.35 4.00
CA ALA A 2 -34.19 -38.68 5.37
C ALA A 2 -34.65 -37.44 6.16
N LEU A 3 -35.59 -37.62 7.08
CA LEU A 3 -36.05 -36.57 8.00
C LEU A 3 -34.89 -36.11 8.90
N THR A 4 -34.27 -34.98 8.56
CA THR A 4 -33.40 -34.27 9.50
C THR A 4 -34.30 -33.67 10.59
N SER A 5 -34.36 -34.33 11.74
CA SER A 5 -35.01 -33.76 12.92
C SER A 5 -34.35 -32.41 13.26
N TRP A 6 -35.13 -31.35 13.15
CA TRP A 6 -34.69 -30.00 13.51
C TRP A 6 -34.28 -30.02 14.98
N LYS A 7 -33.03 -29.63 15.29
CA LYS A 7 -32.54 -29.66 16.67
C LYS A 7 -33.25 -28.60 17.49
N THR A 8 -33.75 -28.97 18.67
CA THR A 8 -34.41 -28.05 19.60
C THR A 8 -33.40 -27.38 20.54
N PHE A 9 -33.51 -26.07 20.66
CA PHE A 9 -32.76 -25.23 21.59
C PHE A 9 -33.72 -24.36 22.40
N ASP A 10 -33.17 -23.69 23.41
CA ASP A 10 -33.91 -22.88 24.37
C ASP A 10 -33.35 -21.45 24.35
N PHE A 11 -33.32 -20.86 23.17
CA PHE A 11 -32.70 -19.55 22.90
C PHE A 11 -33.58 -18.35 23.27
N PHE A 12 -34.82 -18.60 23.70
CA PHE A 12 -35.73 -17.60 24.21
C PHE A 12 -35.93 -17.74 25.72
N GLU A 13 -36.22 -16.62 26.39
CA GLU A 13 -36.73 -16.57 27.75
C GLU A 13 -38.24 -16.31 27.69
N VAL A 14 -39.03 -17.27 28.18
CA VAL A 14 -40.50 -17.18 28.19
C VAL A 14 -40.96 -16.60 29.52
N SER A 15 -41.73 -15.52 29.46
CA SER A 15 -42.33 -14.89 30.64
C SER A 15 -43.82 -14.65 30.42
N GLN A 16 -44.67 -15.21 31.30
CA GLN A 16 -46.10 -14.91 31.26
C GLN A 16 -46.34 -13.49 31.78
N VAL A 17 -46.86 -12.62 30.92
CA VAL A 17 -47.18 -11.25 31.29
C VAL A 17 -48.48 -11.22 32.09
N LYS A 18 -48.46 -10.51 33.22
CA LYS A 18 -49.64 -10.24 34.04
C LYS A 18 -49.90 -8.74 33.97
N PRO A 19 -51.00 -8.28 33.35
CA PRO A 19 -51.34 -6.85 33.32
C PRO A 19 -51.40 -6.30 34.76
N PRO A 20 -51.02 -5.03 35.00
CA PRO A 20 -50.98 -4.47 36.36
C PRO A 20 -52.40 -4.28 36.92
N ASP A 21 -53.26 -3.61 36.17
CA ASP A 21 -54.60 -3.22 36.59
C ASP A 21 -55.61 -4.37 36.46
N GLU A 22 -56.60 -4.45 37.35
CA GLU A 22 -57.62 -5.51 37.27
C GLU A 22 -58.53 -5.39 36.05
N GLU A 23 -58.89 -4.16 35.64
CA GLU A 23 -59.67 -3.89 34.42
C GLU A 23 -58.97 -4.43 33.16
N SER A 24 -57.64 -4.39 33.12
CA SER A 24 -56.86 -4.98 32.02
C SER A 24 -56.83 -6.51 32.10
N LYS A 25 -56.81 -7.10 33.30
CA LYS A 25 -56.88 -8.56 33.48
C LYS A 25 -58.24 -9.11 33.08
N SER A 26 -59.33 -8.49 33.53
CA SER A 26 -60.70 -8.93 33.20
C SER A 26 -60.97 -8.79 31.71
N PHE A 27 -60.56 -7.70 31.07
CA PHE A 27 -60.68 -7.52 29.62
C PHE A 27 -60.09 -8.69 28.81
N PHE A 28 -58.84 -9.08 29.10
CA PHE A 28 -58.23 -10.22 28.42
C PHE A 28 -58.89 -11.55 28.79
N GLN A 29 -59.22 -11.78 30.05
CA GLN A 29 -59.87 -13.03 30.52
C GLN A 29 -61.29 -13.21 29.99
N ASN A 30 -62.03 -12.12 29.72
CA ASN A 30 -63.35 -12.14 29.10
C ASN A 30 -63.29 -12.46 27.59
N ASN A 31 -62.09 -12.54 26.98
CA ASN A 31 -61.87 -12.82 25.56
C ASN A 31 -62.54 -11.79 24.60
N GLU A 32 -62.79 -10.56 25.09
CA GLU A 32 -63.41 -9.43 24.36
C GLU A 32 -62.57 -8.87 23.20
N VAL A 33 -61.35 -9.39 22.99
CA VAL A 33 -60.45 -9.01 21.90
C VAL A 33 -60.97 -9.55 20.57
N SER A 34 -61.15 -8.70 19.55
CA SER A 34 -61.48 -9.14 18.20
C SER A 34 -60.22 -9.31 17.32
N CYS A 35 -59.34 -8.33 17.33
CA CYS A 35 -58.04 -8.34 16.64
C CYS A 35 -56.99 -7.52 17.42
N VAL A 36 -55.71 -7.92 17.31
CA VAL A 36 -54.57 -7.17 17.83
C VAL A 36 -53.80 -6.51 16.68
N CYS A 37 -53.22 -5.34 16.93
CA CYS A 37 -52.29 -4.69 16.02
C CYS A 37 -51.10 -4.12 16.81
N SER A 38 -49.89 -4.55 16.43
CA SER A 38 -48.66 -3.88 16.86
C SER A 38 -48.62 -2.44 16.36
N GLY A 39 -47.99 -1.59 17.15
CA GLY A 39 -47.71 -0.20 16.81
C GLY A 39 -46.27 0.17 17.15
N SER A 40 -45.83 1.35 16.71
CA SER A 40 -44.45 1.81 16.89
C SER A 40 -44.01 1.89 18.37
N GLU A 41 -44.92 2.31 19.25
CA GLU A 41 -44.68 2.44 20.70
C GLU A 41 -45.77 1.79 21.56
N ASN A 42 -46.96 1.53 21.01
CA ASN A 42 -48.15 1.13 21.76
C ASN A 42 -48.82 -0.06 21.09
N LEU A 43 -49.45 -0.92 21.88
CA LEU A 43 -50.22 -2.06 21.38
C LEU A 43 -51.70 -1.65 21.23
N PHE A 44 -52.30 -1.95 20.08
CA PHE A 44 -53.69 -1.60 19.77
C PHE A 44 -54.54 -2.87 19.77
N VAL A 45 -55.68 -2.81 20.46
CA VAL A 45 -56.57 -3.96 20.61
C VAL A 45 -58.00 -3.53 20.28
N GLY A 46 -58.57 -4.15 19.25
CA GLY A 46 -59.98 -4.01 18.88
C GLY A 46 -60.87 -4.94 19.70
N SER A 47 -62.14 -4.54 19.87
CA SER A 47 -63.19 -5.38 20.43
C SER A 47 -64.36 -5.56 19.49
N TYR A 48 -65.16 -6.59 19.77
CA TYR A 48 -66.38 -6.90 19.05
C TYR A 48 -67.43 -5.76 19.13
N ASP A 49 -67.37 -4.90 20.17
CA ASP A 49 -68.28 -3.76 20.38
C ASP A 49 -67.85 -2.46 19.67
N GLY A 50 -66.99 -2.52 18.65
CA GLY A 50 -66.54 -1.32 17.91
C GLY A 50 -65.55 -0.42 18.66
N VAL A 51 -65.07 -0.85 19.82
CA VAL A 51 -64.13 -0.11 20.71
C VAL A 51 -62.67 -0.49 20.43
N VAL A 52 -61.78 0.51 20.45
CA VAL A 52 -60.32 0.35 20.41
C VAL A 52 -59.72 0.75 21.76
N ARG A 53 -58.85 -0.11 22.30
CA ARG A 53 -58.01 0.16 23.48
C ARG A 53 -56.55 0.29 23.06
N ILE A 54 -55.84 1.27 23.62
CA ILE A 54 -54.41 1.53 23.40
C ILE A 54 -53.65 1.18 24.69
N LEU A 55 -52.65 0.31 24.59
CA LEU A 55 -51.90 -0.25 25.71
C LEU A 55 -50.42 0.18 25.67
N SER A 56 -49.86 0.45 26.85
CA SER A 56 -48.43 0.72 27.06
C SER A 56 -47.56 -0.54 27.03
N SER A 57 -46.24 -0.36 27.09
CA SER A 57 -45.23 -1.41 27.35
C SER A 57 -45.43 -2.21 28.65
N THR A 58 -46.26 -1.73 29.57
CA THR A 58 -46.66 -2.43 30.79
C THR A 58 -48.03 -3.11 30.67
N PHE A 59 -48.62 -3.19 29.47
CA PHE A 59 -49.99 -3.65 29.21
C PHE A 59 -51.05 -2.90 30.05
N LYS A 60 -50.80 -1.62 30.35
CA LYS A 60 -51.75 -0.71 30.99
C LYS A 60 -52.55 0.03 29.91
N ILE A 61 -53.86 0.11 30.06
CA ILE A 61 -54.74 0.90 29.19
C ILE A 61 -54.39 2.39 29.36
N LEU A 62 -53.94 3.01 28.27
CA LEU A 62 -53.62 4.44 28.20
C LEU A 62 -54.82 5.26 27.71
N ARG A 63 -55.53 4.75 26.69
CA ARG A 63 -56.70 5.38 26.06
C ARG A 63 -57.66 4.30 25.58
N THR A 64 -58.96 4.55 25.73
CA THR A 64 -60.05 3.76 25.15
C THR A 64 -60.92 4.71 24.34
N PHE A 65 -61.29 4.33 23.12
CA PHE A 65 -62.20 5.12 22.29
C PHE A 65 -63.10 4.22 21.45
N GLN A 66 -64.35 4.64 21.24
CA GLN A 66 -65.24 3.99 20.29
C GLN A 66 -64.83 4.42 18.88
N ALA A 67 -64.42 3.45 18.05
CA ALA A 67 -64.07 3.70 16.66
C ALA A 67 -65.29 3.53 15.74
N HIS A 68 -66.18 2.60 16.06
CA HIS A 68 -67.40 2.35 15.31
C HIS A 68 -68.60 2.21 16.23
N ASP A 69 -69.72 2.79 15.81
CA ASP A 69 -70.96 2.86 16.58
C ASP A 69 -71.78 1.56 16.50
N VAL A 70 -71.53 0.77 15.45
CA VAL A 70 -72.11 -0.55 15.13
C VAL A 70 -71.03 -1.37 14.40
N GLY A 71 -71.03 -2.69 14.58
CA GLY A 71 -70.14 -3.63 13.90
C GLY A 71 -68.84 -3.93 14.66
N SER A 72 -68.37 -5.17 14.49
CA SER A 72 -67.16 -5.69 15.13
C SER A 72 -65.89 -5.28 14.36
N ILE A 73 -64.81 -4.95 15.07
CA ILE A 73 -63.54 -4.59 14.41
C ILE A 73 -62.83 -5.87 13.97
N THR A 74 -62.85 -6.16 12.67
CA THR A 74 -62.26 -7.39 12.09
C THR A 74 -60.77 -7.24 11.79
N HIS A 75 -60.35 -6.07 11.32
CA HIS A 75 -58.95 -5.79 10.98
C HIS A 75 -58.51 -4.39 11.41
N MET A 76 -57.24 -4.31 11.82
CA MET A 76 -56.55 -3.08 12.19
C MET A 76 -55.10 -3.12 11.65
N LYS A 77 -54.58 -1.97 11.22
CA LYS A 77 -53.14 -1.76 10.94
C LYS A 77 -52.78 -0.32 11.33
N GLN A 78 -51.80 -0.15 12.21
CA GLN A 78 -51.11 1.14 12.34
C GLN A 78 -50.07 1.23 11.22
N VAL A 79 -49.94 2.41 10.63
CA VAL A 79 -48.81 2.76 9.75
C VAL A 79 -47.56 2.92 10.60
N GLU A 80 -46.49 2.24 10.22
CA GLU A 80 -45.23 2.31 10.95
C GLU A 80 -44.54 3.67 10.74
N GLY A 81 -43.85 4.15 11.78
CA GLY A 81 -43.27 5.50 11.82
C GLY A 81 -44.27 6.67 11.87
N THR A 82 -45.60 6.46 11.78
CA THR A 82 -46.60 7.55 11.86
C THR A 82 -47.66 7.32 12.94
N SER A 83 -48.43 8.35 13.25
CA SER A 83 -49.53 8.32 14.22
C SER A 83 -50.89 7.93 13.61
N LEU A 84 -50.89 7.26 12.45
CA LEU A 84 -52.09 6.88 11.71
C LEU A 84 -52.48 5.42 11.95
N LEU A 85 -53.74 5.21 12.36
CA LEU A 85 -54.33 3.90 12.61
C LEU A 85 -55.53 3.67 11.68
N VAL A 86 -55.50 2.60 10.89
CA VAL A 86 -56.64 2.15 10.09
C VAL A 86 -57.44 1.12 10.88
N THR A 87 -58.77 1.29 10.95
CA THR A 87 -59.68 0.29 11.53
C THR A 87 -60.81 -0.03 10.57
N ILE A 88 -61.11 -1.33 10.42
CA ILE A 88 -62.21 -1.84 9.61
C ILE A 88 -63.22 -2.50 10.55
N ALA A 89 -64.48 -2.07 10.47
CA ALA A 89 -65.59 -2.73 11.15
C ALA A 89 -66.55 -3.40 10.16
N GLU A 90 -67.09 -4.54 10.60
CA GLU A 90 -68.05 -5.34 9.86
C GLU A 90 -69.20 -5.78 10.78
N ASP A 91 -70.43 -5.66 10.27
CA ASP A 91 -71.69 -6.05 10.92
C ASP A 91 -72.47 -7.12 10.13
N LEU A 92 -71.92 -7.59 9.00
CA LEU A 92 -72.53 -8.46 7.96
C LEU A 92 -73.80 -7.88 7.28
N SER A 93 -74.54 -7.00 7.95
CA SER A 93 -75.78 -6.34 7.52
C SER A 93 -75.57 -5.19 6.52
N HIS A 94 -74.39 -4.56 6.56
CA HIS A 94 -74.02 -3.33 5.86
C HIS A 94 -72.67 -3.50 5.13
N GLU A 95 -72.33 -2.57 4.22
CA GLU A 95 -70.98 -2.54 3.62
C GLU A 95 -69.93 -2.28 4.71
N PRO A 96 -68.79 -3.02 4.74
CA PRO A 96 -67.74 -2.82 5.73
C PRO A 96 -67.21 -1.39 5.72
N ILE A 97 -66.98 -0.81 6.90
CA ILE A 97 -66.58 0.59 7.04
C ILE A 97 -65.12 0.67 7.47
N LEU A 98 -64.29 1.30 6.63
CA LEU A 98 -62.92 1.66 6.92
C LEU A 98 -62.86 3.09 7.46
N LYS A 99 -62.16 3.29 8.58
CA LYS A 99 -61.86 4.62 9.14
C LYS A 99 -60.36 4.77 9.36
N VAL A 100 -59.83 5.95 9.06
CA VAL A 100 -58.42 6.31 9.34
C VAL A 100 -58.37 7.33 10.49
N TRP A 101 -57.56 7.05 11.50
CA TRP A 101 -57.49 7.80 12.75
C TRP A 101 -56.11 8.41 12.97
N ALA A 102 -56.05 9.71 13.27
CA ALA A 102 -54.84 10.40 13.71
C ALA A 102 -54.75 10.47 15.24
N LEU A 103 -53.80 9.74 15.80
CA LEU A 103 -53.59 9.58 17.24
C LEU A 103 -52.87 10.78 17.90
N ASP A 104 -52.12 11.54 17.09
CA ASP A 104 -51.38 12.77 17.41
C ASP A 104 -52.27 14.03 17.44
N LYS A 105 -53.41 13.99 16.76
CA LYS A 105 -54.36 15.11 16.70
C LYS A 105 -55.63 14.79 17.51
N PRO A 106 -55.58 14.80 18.86
CA PRO A 106 -56.76 14.55 19.67
C PRO A 106 -57.76 15.71 19.59
N VAL A 107 -59.05 15.38 19.67
CA VAL A 107 -60.14 16.35 19.73
C VAL A 107 -60.05 17.13 21.04
N LYS A 108 -59.80 18.45 20.95
CA LYS A 108 -59.56 19.36 22.09
C LYS A 108 -60.64 19.39 23.20
N LYS A 109 -61.81 18.80 22.96
CA LYS A 109 -62.92 18.69 23.93
C LYS A 109 -63.03 17.35 24.64
N THR A 110 -62.42 16.27 24.11
CA THR A 110 -62.64 14.89 24.58
C THR A 110 -61.36 14.06 24.72
N GLY A 111 -60.22 14.50 24.17
CA GLY A 111 -58.96 13.75 24.19
C GLY A 111 -58.91 12.54 23.26
N LEU A 112 -60.02 12.21 22.60
CA LEU A 112 -60.15 11.10 21.65
C LEU A 112 -59.41 11.42 20.33
N PRO A 113 -58.85 10.43 19.62
CA PRO A 113 -58.20 10.65 18.32
C PRO A 113 -59.17 11.21 17.27
N THR A 114 -58.65 11.92 16.27
CA THR A 114 -59.49 12.42 15.15
C THR A 114 -59.60 11.37 14.05
N CYS A 115 -60.83 11.05 13.64
CA CYS A 115 -61.07 10.38 12.37
C CYS A 115 -60.79 11.39 11.23
N GLN A 116 -59.95 11.01 10.27
CA GLN A 116 -59.57 11.83 9.13
C GLN A 116 -60.39 11.52 7.88
N SER A 117 -60.63 10.23 7.60
CA SER A 117 -61.42 9.75 6.47
C SER A 117 -62.28 8.55 6.88
N THR A 118 -63.45 8.42 6.24
CA THR A 118 -64.38 7.29 6.42
C THR A 118 -64.85 6.81 5.06
N LEU A 119 -64.76 5.50 4.80
CA LEU A 119 -64.99 4.91 3.48
C LEU A 119 -65.74 3.57 3.61
N SER A 120 -66.89 3.40 2.93
CA SER A 120 -67.50 2.06 2.79
C SER A 120 -66.78 1.27 1.71
N ILE A 121 -66.48 -0.01 1.95
CA ILE A 121 -65.75 -0.86 1.02
C ILE A 121 -66.75 -1.60 0.12
N GLN A 122 -66.68 -1.37 -1.19
CA GLN A 122 -67.62 -1.94 -2.16
C GLN A 122 -67.12 -3.28 -2.71
N ASN A 123 -67.94 -4.33 -2.54
CA ASN A 123 -67.75 -5.68 -3.09
C ASN A 123 -68.78 -5.97 -4.19
N GLY A 124 -68.88 -5.11 -5.21
CA GLY A 124 -69.77 -5.33 -6.35
C GLY A 124 -71.26 -5.53 -6.00
N ARG A 125 -71.73 -4.96 -4.88
CA ARG A 125 -73.06 -5.17 -4.25
C ARG A 125 -73.33 -6.58 -3.69
N LYS A 126 -72.31 -7.41 -3.50
CA LYS A 126 -72.39 -8.71 -2.82
C LYS A 126 -71.95 -8.56 -1.35
N GLN A 127 -72.77 -9.00 -0.40
CA GLN A 127 -72.41 -9.01 1.02
C GLN A 127 -71.67 -10.30 1.36
N PHE A 128 -70.38 -10.19 1.66
CA PHE A 128 -69.50 -11.28 2.09
C PHE A 128 -68.46 -10.72 3.07
N PRO A 129 -68.00 -11.53 4.05
CA PRO A 129 -67.04 -11.07 5.03
C PRO A 129 -65.67 -10.80 4.43
N ILE A 130 -64.95 -9.87 5.03
CA ILE A 130 -63.53 -9.65 4.74
C ILE A 130 -62.73 -10.81 5.34
N SER A 131 -61.89 -11.44 4.52
CA SER A 131 -61.09 -12.61 4.86
C SER A 131 -59.58 -12.31 4.89
N ALA A 132 -59.15 -11.25 4.23
CA ALA A 132 -57.78 -10.74 4.29
C ALA A 132 -57.75 -9.22 4.05
N PHE A 133 -56.85 -8.53 4.75
CA PHE A 133 -56.59 -7.10 4.58
C PHE A 133 -55.09 -6.82 4.56
N THR A 134 -54.65 -5.94 3.66
CA THR A 134 -53.28 -5.43 3.63
C THR A 134 -53.26 -3.97 3.18
N ALA A 135 -52.28 -3.21 3.67
CA ALA A 135 -52.11 -1.79 3.45
C ALA A 135 -50.64 -1.50 3.14
N MET A 136 -50.37 -0.51 2.29
CA MET A 136 -49.04 0.09 2.18
C MET A 136 -48.84 1.16 3.26
N ASP A 137 -47.59 1.37 3.68
CA ASP A 137 -47.26 2.31 4.76
C ASP A 137 -47.48 3.79 4.37
N ASP A 138 -47.57 4.11 3.08
CA ASP A 138 -47.96 5.43 2.60
C ASP A 138 -49.50 5.66 2.63
N LEU A 139 -50.29 4.62 2.93
CA LEU A 139 -51.74 4.53 2.78
C LEU A 139 -52.28 4.93 1.39
N SER A 140 -51.45 5.03 0.36
CA SER A 140 -51.90 5.39 -0.99
C SER A 140 -52.69 4.25 -1.63
N GLN A 141 -52.43 3.01 -1.20
CA GLN A 141 -53.04 1.78 -1.71
C GLN A 141 -53.35 0.79 -0.58
N LEU A 142 -54.57 0.27 -0.59
CA LEU A 142 -55.07 -0.78 0.30
C LEU A 142 -55.65 -1.92 -0.54
N ALA A 143 -55.55 -3.17 -0.08
CA ALA A 143 -56.21 -4.30 -0.70
C ALA A 143 -57.08 -5.05 0.33
N VAL A 144 -58.32 -5.30 -0.05
CA VAL A 144 -59.34 -5.99 0.76
C VAL A 144 -59.77 -7.24 -0.01
N GLY A 145 -59.60 -8.40 0.63
CA GLY A 145 -59.97 -9.71 0.10
C GLY A 145 -61.20 -10.23 0.80
N PHE A 146 -62.17 -10.70 0.02
CA PHE A 146 -63.46 -11.15 0.51
C PHE A 146 -63.63 -12.68 0.42
N GLY A 147 -64.48 -13.24 1.27
CA GLY A 147 -64.83 -14.66 1.28
C GLY A 147 -65.51 -15.19 -0.01
N ASN A 148 -65.84 -14.32 -0.96
CA ASN A 148 -66.34 -14.67 -2.31
C ASN A 148 -65.26 -14.64 -3.41
N GLY A 149 -63.97 -14.57 -3.04
CA GLY A 149 -62.87 -14.55 -4.00
C GLY A 149 -62.65 -13.21 -4.72
N ALA A 150 -63.37 -12.14 -4.35
CA ALA A 150 -63.13 -10.81 -4.89
C ALA A 150 -62.02 -10.07 -4.11
N VAL A 151 -61.09 -9.44 -4.85
CA VAL A 151 -60.11 -8.49 -4.30
C VAL A 151 -60.45 -7.07 -4.77
N THR A 152 -60.89 -6.22 -3.84
CA THR A 152 -61.03 -4.78 -4.07
C THR A 152 -59.73 -4.07 -3.68
N VAL A 153 -59.12 -3.38 -4.63
CA VAL A 153 -57.99 -2.47 -4.39
C VAL A 153 -58.53 -1.04 -4.32
N ILE A 154 -58.21 -0.36 -3.22
CA ILE A 154 -58.55 1.02 -2.93
C ILE A 154 -57.29 1.86 -3.19
N ARG A 155 -57.40 2.95 -3.95
CA ARG A 155 -56.27 3.88 -4.18
C ARG A 155 -56.69 5.34 -4.00
N GLY A 156 -55.93 6.11 -3.23
CA GLY A 156 -56.17 7.54 -3.02
C GLY A 156 -55.42 8.12 -1.83
N ASP A 157 -55.46 9.44 -1.69
CA ASP A 157 -54.88 10.16 -0.55
C ASP A 157 -55.89 10.14 0.62
N LEU A 158 -55.88 9.02 1.35
CA LEU A 158 -56.72 8.74 2.52
C LEU A 158 -56.35 9.58 3.75
N ILE A 159 -55.15 10.18 3.76
CA ILE A 159 -54.61 11.01 4.85
C ILE A 159 -55.22 12.42 4.80
N HIS A 160 -55.46 12.95 3.59
CA HIS A 160 -56.06 14.28 3.38
C HIS A 160 -57.52 14.21 2.89
N ASP A 161 -58.15 13.04 2.92
CA ASP A 161 -59.51 12.75 2.46
C ASP A 161 -59.83 13.30 1.04
N ARG A 162 -58.87 13.24 0.12
CA ARG A 162 -59.02 13.76 -1.26
C ARG A 162 -59.77 12.82 -2.20
N GLY A 163 -60.53 11.88 -1.64
CA GLY A 163 -61.28 10.84 -2.34
C GLY A 163 -60.43 9.62 -2.71
N ALA A 164 -61.01 8.44 -2.50
CA ALA A 164 -60.42 7.15 -2.85
C ALA A 164 -61.17 6.48 -4.00
N LYS A 165 -60.44 5.94 -4.97
CA LYS A 165 -60.97 5.14 -6.08
C LYS A 165 -60.88 3.66 -5.73
N GLN A 166 -62.02 2.97 -5.74
CA GLN A 166 -62.08 1.52 -5.51
C GLN A 166 -62.22 0.79 -6.85
N ARG A 167 -61.59 -0.39 -6.96
CA ARG A 167 -61.72 -1.26 -8.13
C ARG A 167 -61.55 -2.72 -7.71
N THR A 168 -62.47 -3.61 -8.12
CA THR A 168 -62.20 -5.05 -8.11
C THR A 168 -61.17 -5.38 -9.19
N VAL A 169 -60.08 -6.06 -8.80
CA VAL A 169 -58.94 -6.35 -9.71
C VAL A 169 -58.69 -7.85 -9.87
N HIS A 170 -59.23 -8.67 -8.97
CA HIS A 170 -59.30 -10.12 -9.10
C HIS A 170 -60.66 -10.60 -8.59
N GLU A 171 -61.21 -11.61 -9.26
CA GLU A 171 -62.41 -12.35 -8.84
C GLU A 171 -62.12 -13.84 -9.07
N SER A 172 -62.46 -14.67 -8.09
CA SER A 172 -62.23 -16.12 -8.03
C SER A 172 -63.48 -16.83 -7.52
N GLU A 173 -63.58 -18.14 -7.72
CA GLU A 173 -64.63 -18.97 -7.09
C GLU A 173 -64.26 -19.39 -5.66
N GLU A 174 -62.99 -19.23 -5.27
CA GLU A 174 -62.47 -19.60 -3.95
C GLU A 174 -62.31 -18.39 -3.01
N PRO A 175 -62.50 -18.56 -1.68
CA PRO A 175 -62.19 -17.53 -0.71
C PRO A 175 -60.70 -17.18 -0.72
N ILE A 176 -60.39 -15.90 -0.56
CA ILE A 176 -59.03 -15.39 -0.37
C ILE A 176 -58.61 -15.68 1.06
N THR A 177 -57.46 -16.33 1.25
CA THR A 177 -56.92 -16.71 2.56
C THR A 177 -55.77 -15.82 3.02
N GLY A 178 -55.18 -15.04 2.11
CA GLY A 178 -54.18 -14.03 2.44
C GLY A 178 -53.93 -13.04 1.31
N LEU A 179 -53.53 -11.82 1.67
CA LEU A 179 -53.09 -10.77 0.76
C LEU A 179 -51.78 -10.15 1.27
N SER A 180 -50.81 -9.91 0.39
CA SER A 180 -49.60 -9.17 0.73
C SER A 180 -49.11 -8.29 -0.43
N PHE A 181 -48.76 -7.05 -0.12
CA PHE A 181 -48.03 -6.19 -1.05
C PHE A 181 -46.54 -6.52 -1.04
N ARG A 182 -45.89 -6.37 -2.20
CA ARG A 182 -44.43 -6.31 -2.36
C ARG A 182 -44.09 -5.16 -3.30
N GLU A 183 -43.32 -4.20 -2.79
CA GLU A 183 -42.75 -3.11 -3.58
C GLU A 183 -41.43 -3.54 -4.24
N GLU A 184 -41.17 -3.01 -5.44
CA GLU A 184 -40.07 -3.42 -6.33
C GLU A 184 -39.66 -2.23 -7.21
N GLU A 185 -38.84 -1.31 -6.66
CA GLU A 185 -38.39 -0.01 -7.22
C GLU A 185 -39.48 0.98 -7.67
N ARG A 186 -40.30 0.56 -8.64
CA ARG A 186 -41.37 1.30 -9.33
C ARG A 186 -42.56 0.41 -9.73
N LEU A 187 -42.50 -0.87 -9.38
CA LEU A 187 -43.59 -1.83 -9.51
C LEU A 187 -44.15 -2.14 -8.12
N ILE A 188 -45.46 -2.33 -8.04
CA ILE A 188 -46.13 -2.79 -6.82
C ILE A 188 -46.91 -4.04 -7.20
N ASN A 189 -46.50 -5.16 -6.62
CA ASN A 189 -47.09 -6.47 -6.81
C ASN A 189 -48.00 -6.77 -5.60
N LEU A 190 -49.22 -7.22 -5.86
CA LEU A 190 -50.04 -7.88 -4.85
C LEU A 190 -49.98 -9.38 -5.08
N TYR A 191 -49.69 -10.12 -4.02
CA TYR A 191 -49.80 -11.57 -3.99
C TYR A 191 -51.11 -11.93 -3.28
N ILE A 192 -51.86 -12.84 -3.89
CA ILE A 192 -53.19 -13.27 -3.50
C ILE A 192 -53.11 -14.78 -3.28
N ALA A 193 -53.35 -15.20 -2.04
CA ALA A 193 -53.50 -16.62 -1.71
C ALA A 193 -55.00 -16.96 -1.64
N THR A 194 -55.38 -18.08 -2.26
CA THR A 194 -56.66 -18.75 -2.03
C THR A 194 -56.41 -20.09 -1.35
N THR A 195 -57.46 -20.87 -1.14
CA THR A 195 -57.37 -22.24 -0.64
C THR A 195 -56.54 -23.18 -1.53
N SER A 196 -56.56 -23.03 -2.86
CA SER A 196 -55.83 -23.88 -3.80
C SER A 196 -54.74 -23.20 -4.64
N ARG A 197 -54.60 -21.86 -4.67
CA ARG A 197 -53.58 -21.20 -5.52
C ARG A 197 -52.88 -20.02 -4.85
N LEU A 198 -51.66 -19.74 -5.31
CA LEU A 198 -50.95 -18.48 -5.08
C LEU A 198 -50.84 -17.71 -6.40
N VAL A 199 -51.30 -16.46 -6.43
CA VAL A 199 -51.45 -15.66 -7.67
C VAL A 199 -50.83 -14.27 -7.48
N LYS A 200 -50.03 -13.80 -8.45
CA LYS A 200 -49.37 -12.48 -8.47
C LYS A 200 -50.06 -11.52 -9.44
N LEU A 201 -50.30 -10.29 -8.99
CA LEU A 201 -50.99 -9.24 -9.74
C LEU A 201 -50.18 -7.94 -9.72
N VAL A 202 -49.86 -7.39 -10.91
CA VAL A 202 -49.13 -6.11 -11.03
C VAL A 202 -50.12 -4.96 -10.93
N ILE A 203 -50.08 -4.23 -9.80
CA ILE A 203 -51.01 -3.16 -9.48
C ILE A 203 -50.49 -1.80 -9.98
N SER A 204 -49.19 -1.53 -9.83
CA SER A 204 -48.56 -0.28 -10.28
C SER A 204 -47.40 -0.54 -11.26
N GLY A 205 -47.09 0.46 -12.09
CA GLY A 205 -46.02 0.42 -13.08
C GLY A 205 -46.41 -0.15 -14.46
N ARG A 206 -45.39 -0.52 -15.27
CA ARG A 206 -45.54 -0.85 -16.71
C ARG A 206 -46.42 -2.08 -17.02
N GLY A 207 -46.80 -2.88 -16.02
CA GLY A 207 -47.70 -4.04 -16.16
C GLY A 207 -49.15 -3.79 -15.73
N GLN A 208 -49.52 -2.56 -15.36
CA GLN A 208 -50.82 -2.23 -14.78
C GLN A 208 -51.99 -2.66 -15.68
N GLY A 209 -52.85 -3.56 -15.15
CA GLY A 209 -54.02 -4.07 -15.87
C GLY A 209 -53.82 -5.41 -16.57
N GLN A 210 -52.65 -6.04 -16.48
CA GLN A 210 -52.50 -7.46 -16.82
C GLN A 210 -53.32 -8.35 -15.87
N SER A 211 -53.83 -9.46 -16.39
CA SER A 211 -54.50 -10.49 -15.59
C SER A 211 -53.55 -11.09 -14.54
N ALA A 212 -54.09 -11.43 -13.37
CA ALA A 212 -53.34 -12.08 -12.30
C ALA A 212 -52.72 -13.40 -12.79
N ARG A 213 -51.42 -13.60 -12.53
CA ARG A 213 -50.64 -14.77 -12.99
C ARG A 213 -50.51 -15.79 -11.84
N PRO A 214 -50.87 -17.07 -12.02
CA PRO A 214 -50.58 -18.08 -11.02
C PRO A 214 -49.06 -18.25 -10.86
N ILE A 215 -48.60 -18.42 -9.63
CA ILE A 215 -47.22 -18.78 -9.28
C ILE A 215 -47.13 -20.27 -8.96
N GLU A 216 -48.09 -20.79 -8.20
CA GLU A 216 -48.17 -22.22 -7.85
C GLU A 216 -49.65 -22.61 -7.66
N ASP A 217 -50.04 -23.77 -8.20
CA ASP A 217 -51.39 -24.34 -8.05
C ASP A 217 -51.55 -25.07 -6.70
N SER A 218 -51.07 -24.43 -5.63
CA SER A 218 -51.28 -24.84 -4.24
C SER A 218 -51.43 -23.59 -3.36
N GLY A 219 -52.46 -23.58 -2.51
CA GLY A 219 -52.86 -22.41 -1.71
C GLY A 219 -52.28 -22.40 -0.30
N CYS A 220 -52.94 -21.71 0.62
CA CYS A 220 -52.67 -21.78 2.06
C CYS A 220 -53.93 -21.54 2.91
N GLY A 221 -53.85 -21.88 4.20
CA GLY A 221 -54.87 -21.52 5.18
C GLY A 221 -54.89 -20.03 5.49
N VAL A 222 -55.97 -19.57 6.15
CA VAL A 222 -56.08 -18.20 6.66
C VAL A 222 -55.03 -17.99 7.76
N GLY A 223 -54.31 -16.87 7.72
CA GLY A 223 -53.22 -16.57 8.67
C GLY A 223 -51.89 -17.29 8.40
N CYS A 224 -51.81 -18.11 7.35
CA CYS A 224 -50.62 -18.89 6.97
C CYS A 224 -49.73 -18.22 5.89
N MET A 225 -49.93 -16.92 5.61
CA MET A 225 -49.07 -16.14 4.70
C MET A 225 -48.64 -14.82 5.36
N THR A 226 -47.36 -14.48 5.23
CA THR A 226 -46.79 -13.23 5.72
C THR A 226 -45.63 -12.75 4.82
N VAL A 227 -45.00 -11.62 5.15
CA VAL A 227 -43.85 -11.06 4.43
C VAL A 227 -42.65 -11.01 5.38
N ASP A 228 -41.47 -11.40 4.89
CA ASP A 228 -40.20 -11.11 5.55
C ASP A 228 -39.78 -9.67 5.22
N GLU A 229 -39.84 -8.79 6.23
CA GLU A 229 -39.47 -7.37 6.14
C GLU A 229 -38.05 -7.16 5.57
N LYS A 230 -37.10 -8.05 5.85
CA LYS A 230 -35.68 -7.88 5.47
C LYS A 230 -35.41 -8.12 4.00
N ASN A 231 -36.07 -9.12 3.42
CA ASN A 231 -35.89 -9.54 2.02
C ASN A 231 -37.06 -9.12 1.10
N SER A 232 -38.14 -8.60 1.69
CA SER A 232 -39.46 -8.46 1.07
C SER A 232 -39.99 -9.77 0.45
N ASP A 233 -39.45 -10.92 0.87
CA ASP A 233 -39.82 -12.23 0.36
C ASP A 233 -41.09 -12.73 1.05
N ILE A 234 -41.99 -13.32 0.26
CA ILE A 234 -43.30 -13.72 0.75
C ILE A 234 -43.22 -15.14 1.28
N LEU A 235 -43.61 -15.29 2.54
CA LEU A 235 -43.57 -16.53 3.27
C LEU A 235 -44.96 -17.16 3.27
N VAL A 236 -45.11 -18.31 2.61
CA VAL A 236 -46.33 -19.13 2.68
C VAL A 236 -46.00 -20.40 3.45
N VAL A 237 -46.82 -20.70 4.44
CA VAL A 237 -46.65 -21.84 5.33
C VAL A 237 -47.79 -22.83 5.07
N ARG A 238 -47.43 -24.05 4.66
CA ARG A 238 -48.37 -25.16 4.41
C ARG A 238 -48.04 -26.32 5.33
N GLU A 239 -48.94 -27.30 5.46
CA GLU A 239 -48.79 -28.42 6.40
C GLU A 239 -47.49 -29.22 6.22
N ASP A 240 -46.95 -29.29 5.00
CA ASP A 240 -45.74 -30.03 4.65
C ASP A 240 -44.43 -29.21 4.80
N ALA A 241 -44.48 -27.92 4.46
CA ALA A 241 -43.29 -27.08 4.35
C ALA A 241 -43.55 -25.57 4.46
N ILE A 242 -42.46 -24.86 4.74
CA ILE A 242 -42.33 -23.40 4.71
C ILE A 242 -41.77 -23.02 3.33
N TYR A 243 -42.42 -22.11 2.62
CA TYR A 243 -42.08 -21.72 1.25
C TYR A 243 -41.82 -20.21 1.15
N TYR A 244 -40.67 -19.84 0.59
CA TYR A 244 -40.34 -18.45 0.26
C TYR A 244 -40.60 -18.18 -1.22
N TYR A 245 -41.22 -17.05 -1.56
CA TYR A 245 -41.49 -16.63 -2.94
C TYR A 245 -40.84 -15.29 -3.28
N ARG A 246 -40.20 -15.28 -4.45
CA ARG A 246 -39.55 -14.13 -5.09
C ARG A 246 -40.37 -13.57 -6.24
N VAL A 247 -39.83 -12.55 -6.89
CA VAL A 247 -40.40 -11.91 -8.08
C VAL A 247 -40.64 -12.93 -9.20
N ASP A 248 -39.69 -13.86 -9.39
CA ASP A 248 -39.63 -14.83 -10.49
C ASP A 248 -40.23 -16.20 -10.17
N GLY A 249 -40.68 -16.43 -8.94
CA GLY A 249 -41.28 -17.71 -8.51
C GLY A 249 -40.80 -18.19 -7.14
N ARG A 250 -40.79 -19.51 -6.96
CA ARG A 250 -40.43 -20.20 -5.71
C ARG A 250 -38.92 -20.14 -5.45
N ASN A 251 -38.55 -19.71 -4.25
CA ASN A 251 -37.19 -19.64 -3.72
C ASN A 251 -36.95 -20.87 -2.80
N SER A 252 -36.33 -20.69 -1.63
CA SER A 252 -36.14 -21.75 -0.64
C SER A 252 -37.45 -22.40 -0.18
N CYS A 253 -37.43 -23.72 0.05
CA CYS A 253 -38.46 -24.44 0.77
C CYS A 253 -37.86 -25.32 1.89
N TYR A 254 -38.44 -25.27 3.08
CA TYR A 254 -37.97 -25.97 4.27
C TYR A 254 -39.05 -26.93 4.78
N GLY A 255 -38.75 -28.23 4.74
CA GLY A 255 -39.69 -29.26 5.19
C GLY A 255 -39.92 -29.21 6.70
N TYR A 256 -41.17 -29.01 7.10
CA TYR A 256 -41.65 -29.08 8.47
C TYR A 256 -43.10 -29.57 8.44
N ASP A 257 -43.28 -30.86 8.68
CA ASP A 257 -44.58 -31.55 8.64
C ASP A 257 -45.49 -31.17 9.84
N GLY A 258 -46.80 -31.35 9.70
CA GLY A 258 -47.83 -31.11 10.72
C GLY A 258 -48.74 -29.88 10.45
N PRO A 259 -49.99 -29.88 10.96
CA PRO A 259 -50.97 -28.82 10.70
C PRO A 259 -50.52 -27.46 11.26
N LYS A 260 -50.94 -26.35 10.63
CA LYS A 260 -50.46 -24.99 10.94
C LYS A 260 -51.61 -23.99 10.85
N SER A 261 -51.59 -22.95 11.69
CA SER A 261 -52.58 -21.87 11.67
C SER A 261 -51.90 -20.49 11.65
N LEU A 262 -51.20 -20.16 12.73
CA LEU A 262 -50.37 -18.95 12.90
C LEU A 262 -49.06 -19.01 12.11
N VAL A 263 -48.71 -18.00 11.30
CA VAL A 263 -47.30 -17.65 11.01
C VAL A 263 -47.00 -16.18 11.31
N ALA A 264 -45.83 -15.91 11.88
CA ALA A 264 -45.23 -14.57 11.93
C ALA A 264 -43.71 -14.67 11.67
N VAL A 265 -43.09 -13.59 11.19
CA VAL A 265 -41.63 -13.47 11.07
C VAL A 265 -41.13 -12.54 12.18
N TYR A 266 -40.23 -13.02 13.02
CA TYR A 266 -39.61 -12.27 14.11
C TYR A 266 -38.10 -12.21 13.90
N GLY A 267 -37.61 -11.12 13.31
CA GLY A 267 -36.18 -10.89 13.06
C GLY A 267 -35.58 -11.89 12.07
N ASP A 268 -34.96 -12.95 12.57
CA ASP A 268 -34.37 -14.07 11.80
C ASP A 268 -35.17 -15.39 11.95
N TYR A 269 -36.24 -15.37 12.74
CA TYR A 269 -37.00 -16.56 13.12
C TYR A 269 -38.39 -16.57 12.50
N VAL A 270 -38.82 -17.73 11.99
CA VAL A 270 -40.21 -17.98 11.64
C VAL A 270 -40.93 -18.55 12.86
N ALA A 271 -41.92 -17.83 13.36
CA ALA A 271 -42.82 -18.27 14.41
C ALA A 271 -44.01 -19.01 13.79
N ILE A 272 -44.25 -20.26 14.21
CA ILE A 272 -45.34 -21.11 13.72
C ILE A 272 -46.17 -21.60 14.91
N VAL A 273 -47.49 -21.45 14.81
CA VAL A 273 -48.46 -22.14 15.66
C VAL A 273 -49.01 -23.34 14.90
N SER A 274 -48.74 -24.53 15.42
CA SER A 274 -49.35 -25.79 15.00
C SER A 274 -50.51 -26.13 15.96
N PRO A 275 -51.78 -26.09 15.52
CA PRO A 275 -52.92 -26.47 16.34
C PRO A 275 -52.88 -27.98 16.68
N PRO A 276 -53.62 -28.43 17.70
CA PRO A 276 -53.75 -29.87 17.99
C PRO A 276 -54.23 -30.65 16.76
N ALA A 277 -53.58 -31.77 16.48
CA ALA A 277 -53.87 -32.60 15.32
C ALA A 277 -55.19 -33.36 15.50
N THR A 278 -56.30 -32.73 15.10
CA THR A 278 -57.65 -33.33 15.12
C THR A 278 -57.67 -34.62 14.29
N SER A 279 -57.94 -35.74 14.96
CA SER A 279 -57.60 -37.07 14.43
C SER A 279 -58.47 -37.50 13.23
N SER A 280 -57.89 -37.42 12.02
CA SER A 280 -58.59 -37.74 10.76
C SER A 280 -57.82 -38.67 9.79
N ALA A 281 -56.70 -39.28 10.21
CA ALA A 281 -56.13 -40.47 9.54
C ALA A 281 -55.31 -41.37 10.48
N MET A 282 -55.45 -42.69 10.30
CA MET A 282 -54.62 -43.80 10.81
C MET A 282 -53.78 -43.60 12.10
N LYS A 283 -54.34 -44.00 13.25
CA LYS A 283 -53.57 -44.68 14.32
C LYS A 283 -54.29 -45.95 14.77
N SER A 284 -53.53 -46.99 15.07
CA SER A 284 -54.03 -48.36 15.25
C SER A 284 -54.73 -48.59 16.60
N SER A 285 -55.59 -49.60 16.64
CA SER A 285 -56.59 -49.87 17.70
C SER A 285 -56.04 -50.47 18.99
N THR A 286 -54.87 -50.00 19.47
CA THR A 286 -54.13 -50.63 20.58
C THR A 286 -54.21 -49.85 21.91
N PHE A 287 -54.46 -48.52 21.86
CA PHE A 287 -54.27 -47.66 23.06
C PHE A 287 -55.53 -47.35 23.87
N ARG A 288 -56.75 -47.69 23.41
CA ARG A 288 -58.03 -47.42 24.12
C ARG A 288 -58.29 -48.37 25.31
N ARG A 289 -57.31 -48.60 26.19
CA ARG A 289 -57.44 -49.47 27.37
C ARG A 289 -56.85 -48.91 28.67
N PHE A 290 -56.32 -47.69 28.68
CA PHE A 290 -55.80 -47.04 29.90
C PHE A 290 -56.05 -45.53 29.86
N GLY A 291 -56.61 -44.97 30.94
CA GLY A 291 -56.94 -43.54 31.05
C GLY A 291 -58.35 -43.17 30.56
N GLY A 292 -59.02 -42.31 31.31
CA GLY A 292 -60.28 -41.66 30.93
C GLY A 292 -60.06 -40.26 30.34
N ALA A 293 -61.06 -39.38 30.47
CA ALA A 293 -61.16 -38.08 29.80
C ALA A 293 -59.95 -37.10 29.93
N GLN A 294 -59.05 -37.30 30.89
CA GLN A 294 -57.78 -36.54 30.98
C GLN A 294 -56.78 -36.86 29.86
N ALA A 295 -57.01 -37.91 29.07
CA ALA A 295 -56.18 -38.20 27.90
C ALA A 295 -56.41 -37.20 26.75
N ASP A 296 -57.65 -36.71 26.58
CA ASP A 296 -58.00 -35.83 25.45
C ASP A 296 -57.42 -34.41 25.62
N ASP A 297 -57.25 -33.93 26.86
CA ASP A 297 -56.58 -32.64 27.16
C ASP A 297 -55.12 -32.61 26.66
N LEU A 298 -54.42 -33.75 26.69
CA LEU A 298 -53.05 -33.86 26.17
C LEU A 298 -53.02 -33.77 24.63
N PHE A 299 -54.05 -34.30 23.96
CA PHE A 299 -54.17 -34.25 22.50
C PHE A 299 -54.68 -32.90 21.97
N ASN A 300 -55.27 -32.06 22.82
CA ASN A 300 -55.77 -30.72 22.49
C ASN A 300 -54.74 -29.59 22.68
N THR A 301 -53.49 -29.91 23.04
CA THR A 301 -52.42 -28.91 23.17
C THR A 301 -52.02 -28.31 21.80
N SER A 302 -51.96 -26.98 21.73
CA SER A 302 -51.37 -26.27 20.59
C SER A 302 -49.87 -26.16 20.79
N THR A 303 -49.08 -26.26 19.72
CA THR A 303 -47.63 -26.16 19.79
C THR A 303 -47.17 -24.86 19.15
N PHE A 304 -46.38 -24.10 19.89
CA PHE A 304 -45.76 -22.86 19.42
C PHE A 304 -44.27 -23.11 19.20
N THR A 305 -43.77 -22.78 18.02
CA THR A 305 -42.38 -23.07 17.62
C THR A 305 -41.73 -21.89 16.92
N LEU A 306 -40.46 -21.64 17.24
CA LEU A 306 -39.63 -20.62 16.63
C LEU A 306 -38.50 -21.31 15.86
N LEU A 307 -38.37 -21.02 14.57
CA LEU A 307 -37.48 -21.73 13.65
C LEU A 307 -36.47 -20.76 13.03
N ASP A 308 -35.17 -21.05 13.15
CA ASP A 308 -34.15 -20.40 12.31
C ASP A 308 -34.04 -21.21 11.01
N THR A 309 -34.47 -20.61 9.89
CA THR A 309 -34.50 -21.26 8.57
C THR A 309 -33.11 -21.39 7.94
N ASP A 310 -32.17 -20.49 8.24
CA ASP A 310 -30.79 -20.56 7.71
C ASP A 310 -29.99 -21.66 8.42
N LEU A 311 -30.04 -21.64 9.76
CA LEU A 311 -29.30 -22.54 10.63
C LEU A 311 -30.02 -23.87 10.89
N LYS A 312 -31.29 -23.98 10.43
CA LYS A 312 -32.10 -25.21 10.38
C LYS A 312 -32.28 -25.86 11.75
N PHE A 313 -32.60 -25.04 12.75
CA PHE A 313 -32.91 -25.48 14.11
C PHE A 313 -34.18 -24.83 14.65
N VAL A 314 -34.78 -25.48 15.65
CA VAL A 314 -35.87 -24.92 16.44
C VAL A 314 -35.25 -24.11 17.58
N ALA A 315 -35.36 -22.78 17.52
CA ALA A 315 -34.79 -21.85 18.48
C ALA A 315 -35.52 -21.89 19.84
N HIS A 316 -36.83 -22.22 19.82
CA HIS A 316 -37.63 -22.55 20.99
C HIS A 316 -38.91 -23.32 20.59
N SER A 317 -39.43 -24.16 21.47
CA SER A 317 -40.65 -24.96 21.28
C SER A 317 -41.43 -25.10 22.58
N GLU A 318 -42.70 -24.73 22.59
CA GLU A 318 -43.59 -24.79 23.77
C GLU A 318 -44.92 -25.47 23.40
N SER A 319 -45.47 -26.26 24.33
CA SER A 319 -46.82 -26.84 24.25
C SER A 319 -47.78 -26.04 25.11
N LEU A 320 -48.66 -25.25 24.48
CA LEU A 320 -49.65 -24.40 25.12
C LEU A 320 -50.98 -25.16 25.26
N VAL A 321 -51.56 -25.09 26.46
CA VAL A 321 -52.82 -25.79 26.82
C VAL A 321 -54.05 -25.19 26.11
N SER A 322 -53.98 -23.92 25.74
CA SER A 322 -55.05 -23.18 25.05
C SER A 322 -54.55 -22.69 23.70
N GLN A 323 -55.44 -22.62 22.71
CA GLN A 323 -55.09 -22.22 21.35
C GLN A 323 -54.61 -20.76 21.32
N VAL A 324 -53.56 -20.50 20.54
CA VAL A 324 -53.13 -19.13 20.24
C VAL A 324 -54.18 -18.46 19.34
N LYS A 325 -54.69 -17.31 19.78
CA LYS A 325 -55.64 -16.46 19.07
C LYS A 325 -54.93 -15.46 18.16
N ASP A 326 -53.81 -14.90 18.61
CA ASP A 326 -53.08 -13.86 17.88
C ASP A 326 -51.56 -13.90 18.18
N LEU A 327 -50.75 -13.41 17.23
CA LEU A 327 -49.29 -13.32 17.28
C LEU A 327 -48.87 -11.89 16.96
N PHE A 328 -48.17 -11.21 17.87
CA PHE A 328 -47.77 -9.81 17.66
C PHE A 328 -46.36 -9.53 18.19
N ILE A 329 -45.64 -8.65 17.50
CA ILE A 329 -44.24 -8.29 17.77
C ILE A 329 -44.22 -6.81 18.16
N ILE A 330 -43.70 -6.46 19.34
CA ILE A 330 -43.65 -5.08 19.81
C ILE A 330 -42.55 -4.88 20.86
N TRP A 331 -41.99 -3.67 20.94
CA TRP A 331 -40.89 -3.31 21.87
C TRP A 331 -39.62 -4.18 21.76
N GLY A 332 -39.44 -4.91 20.66
CA GLY A 332 -38.33 -5.85 20.47
C GLY A 332 -38.54 -7.23 21.10
N ASP A 333 -39.76 -7.57 21.50
CA ASP A 333 -40.17 -8.90 21.97
C ASP A 333 -41.29 -9.47 21.07
N LEU A 334 -41.38 -10.80 21.00
CA LEU A 334 -42.52 -11.51 20.39
C LEU A 334 -43.52 -11.92 21.49
N PHE A 335 -44.82 -11.79 21.20
CA PHE A 335 -45.90 -12.14 22.11
C PHE A 335 -46.91 -13.09 21.45
N THR A 336 -47.42 -14.04 22.25
CA THR A 336 -48.60 -14.85 21.90
C THR A 336 -49.76 -14.51 22.84
N LEU A 337 -50.96 -14.36 22.27
CA LEU A 337 -52.22 -14.24 23.02
C LEU A 337 -53.01 -15.54 22.86
N THR A 338 -53.31 -16.22 23.96
CA THR A 338 -54.17 -17.43 23.93
C THR A 338 -55.65 -17.09 24.13
N GLN A 339 -56.55 -18.00 23.74
CA GLN A 339 -58.01 -17.86 23.94
C GLN A 339 -58.41 -17.71 25.43
N ASP A 340 -57.56 -18.15 26.36
CA ASP A 340 -57.71 -17.96 27.81
C ASP A 340 -57.41 -16.51 28.29
N GLY A 341 -57.04 -15.60 27.38
CA GLY A 341 -56.58 -14.25 27.73
C GLY A 341 -55.18 -14.21 28.35
N LYS A 342 -54.39 -15.29 28.23
CA LYS A 342 -53.00 -15.33 28.75
C LYS A 342 -52.05 -14.85 27.67
N ILE A 343 -51.17 -13.91 28.05
CA ILE A 343 -50.13 -13.34 27.19
C ILE A 343 -48.78 -13.92 27.59
N HIS A 344 -48.08 -14.55 26.65
CA HIS A 344 -46.72 -15.06 26.83
C HIS A 344 -45.75 -14.20 26.02
N ARG A 345 -44.65 -13.79 26.63
CA ARG A 345 -43.60 -12.95 26.04
C ARG A 345 -42.33 -13.74 25.87
N TYR A 346 -41.78 -13.72 24.66
CA TYR A 346 -40.60 -14.46 24.23
C TYR A 346 -39.48 -13.46 23.93
N HIS A 347 -38.55 -13.30 24.89
CA HIS A 347 -37.37 -12.45 24.74
C HIS A 347 -36.20 -13.28 24.18
N GLU A 348 -35.46 -12.78 23.19
CA GLU A 348 -34.30 -13.50 22.65
C GLU A 348 -33.08 -13.38 23.56
N LYS A 349 -32.48 -14.51 23.96
CA LYS A 349 -31.31 -14.48 24.85
C LYS A 349 -30.09 -13.87 24.15
N PRO A 350 -29.23 -13.13 24.90
CA PRO A 350 -28.01 -12.57 24.35
C PRO A 350 -27.10 -13.67 23.76
N LEU A 351 -26.41 -13.34 22.67
CA LEU A 351 -25.61 -14.28 21.88
C LEU A 351 -24.63 -15.13 22.72
N GLN A 352 -24.06 -14.54 23.77
CA GLN A 352 -23.16 -15.23 24.72
C GLN A 352 -23.85 -16.43 25.39
N GLN A 353 -25.06 -16.26 25.94
CA GLN A 353 -25.81 -17.35 26.58
C GLN A 353 -26.26 -18.43 25.58
N ARG A 354 -26.58 -18.04 24.33
CA ARG A 354 -26.90 -19.00 23.26
C ARG A 354 -25.68 -19.84 22.88
N LEU A 355 -24.50 -19.23 22.76
CA LEU A 355 -23.24 -19.93 22.56
C LEU A 355 -22.88 -20.83 23.76
N GLU A 356 -23.09 -20.38 24.99
CA GLU A 356 -22.90 -21.22 26.19
C GLU A 356 -23.83 -22.44 26.22
N THR A 357 -25.10 -22.25 25.85
CA THR A 357 -26.07 -23.37 25.69
C THR A 357 -25.58 -24.39 24.65
N LEU A 358 -24.95 -23.93 23.56
CA LEU A 358 -24.35 -24.79 22.55
C LEU A 358 -23.05 -25.47 23.04
N TYR A 359 -22.21 -24.80 23.84
CA TYR A 359 -21.03 -25.40 24.46
C TYR A 359 -21.40 -26.49 25.47
N GLN A 360 -22.39 -26.25 26.34
CA GLN A 360 -22.90 -27.24 27.29
C GLN A 360 -23.43 -28.50 26.59
N ARG A 361 -24.01 -28.36 25.39
CA ARG A 361 -24.47 -29.48 24.54
C ARG A 361 -23.39 -30.02 23.58
N ASN A 362 -22.13 -29.51 23.65
CA ASN A 362 -21.00 -29.85 22.77
C ASN A 362 -21.23 -29.64 21.26
N LEU A 363 -22.11 -28.71 20.88
CA LEU A 363 -22.55 -28.49 19.50
C LEU A 363 -21.75 -27.38 18.78
N TYR A 364 -20.42 -27.46 18.86
CA TYR A 364 -19.49 -26.43 18.37
C TYR A 364 -19.70 -26.02 16.91
N ILE A 365 -20.04 -26.94 16.00
CA ILE A 365 -20.34 -26.61 14.60
C ILE A 365 -21.54 -25.64 14.49
N HIS A 366 -22.58 -25.84 15.31
CA HIS A 366 -23.74 -24.95 15.34
C HIS A 366 -23.39 -23.60 15.99
N ALA A 367 -22.46 -23.59 16.95
CA ALA A 367 -21.93 -22.36 17.54
C ALA A 367 -21.08 -21.53 16.56
N ILE A 368 -20.30 -22.18 15.69
CA ILE A 368 -19.53 -21.53 14.62
C ILE A 368 -20.51 -20.89 13.61
N ASN A 369 -21.49 -21.64 13.12
CA ASN A 369 -22.46 -21.12 12.15
C ASN A 369 -23.29 -19.95 12.74
N LEU A 370 -23.70 -20.04 14.01
CA LEU A 370 -24.39 -18.96 14.72
C LEU A 370 -23.50 -17.71 14.87
N ALA A 371 -22.22 -17.89 15.21
CA ALA A 371 -21.26 -16.79 15.32
C ALA A 371 -20.96 -16.11 13.97
N GLN A 372 -20.97 -16.87 12.88
CA GLN A 372 -20.84 -16.34 11.52
C GLN A 372 -22.09 -15.56 11.08
N LYS A 373 -23.30 -16.12 11.28
CA LYS A 373 -24.57 -15.41 11.00
C LYS A 373 -24.68 -14.11 11.83
N ALA A 374 -24.27 -14.14 13.09
CA ALA A 374 -24.25 -12.97 13.97
C ALA A 374 -23.08 -11.98 13.73
N GLY A 375 -22.27 -12.16 12.67
CA GLY A 375 -21.20 -11.23 12.30
C GLY A 375 -20.08 -11.08 13.34
N MET A 376 -19.85 -12.09 14.19
CA MET A 376 -18.85 -12.00 15.27
C MET A 376 -17.44 -11.78 14.72
N SER A 377 -16.64 -10.99 15.44
CA SER A 377 -15.26 -10.72 15.06
C SER A 377 -14.43 -12.00 14.94
N SER A 378 -13.50 -12.06 13.97
CA SER A 378 -12.60 -13.22 13.76
C SER A 378 -11.92 -13.68 15.06
N LYS A 379 -11.43 -12.75 15.89
CA LYS A 379 -10.86 -13.05 17.22
C LYS A 379 -11.79 -13.88 18.11
N GLN A 380 -13.09 -13.57 18.11
CA GLN A 380 -14.08 -14.34 18.87
C GLN A 380 -14.41 -15.68 18.20
N GLN A 381 -14.52 -15.74 16.86
CA GLN A 381 -14.70 -17.00 16.12
C GLN A 381 -13.54 -17.97 16.40
N ASN A 382 -12.30 -17.47 16.45
CA ASN A 382 -11.10 -18.27 16.72
C ASN A 382 -11.09 -18.84 18.16
N MET A 383 -11.74 -18.18 19.13
CA MET A 383 -11.99 -18.77 20.46
C MET A 383 -12.99 -19.94 20.40
N ILE A 384 -13.93 -19.94 19.46
CA ILE A 384 -14.86 -21.06 19.23
C ILE A 384 -14.12 -22.22 18.57
N PHE A 385 -13.34 -21.96 17.51
CA PHE A 385 -12.49 -22.96 16.87
C PHE A 385 -11.50 -23.60 17.85
N ARG A 386 -10.82 -22.79 18.70
CA ARG A 386 -9.98 -23.28 19.80
C ARG A 386 -10.73 -24.22 20.74
N LYS A 387 -11.91 -23.82 21.27
CA LYS A 387 -12.71 -24.66 22.17
C LYS A 387 -13.19 -25.96 21.48
N SER A 388 -13.49 -25.91 20.19
CA SER A 388 -13.82 -27.08 19.38
C SER A 388 -12.61 -28.02 19.21
N GLY A 389 -11.42 -27.48 18.99
CA GLY A 389 -10.17 -28.24 18.93
C GLY A 389 -9.79 -28.86 20.27
N ASP A 390 -9.97 -28.14 21.38
CA ASP A 390 -9.79 -28.66 22.75
C ASP A 390 -10.74 -29.85 23.02
N PHE A 391 -12.01 -29.76 22.60
CA PHE A 391 -12.99 -30.85 22.71
C PHE A 391 -12.66 -32.07 21.82
N LEU A 392 -12.31 -31.85 20.55
CA LEU A 392 -11.93 -32.94 19.64
C LEU A 392 -10.65 -33.66 20.10
N TYR A 393 -9.69 -32.91 20.64
CA TYR A 393 -8.47 -33.47 21.24
C TYR A 393 -8.78 -34.37 22.45
N GLN A 394 -9.71 -33.96 23.33
CA GLN A 394 -10.18 -34.81 24.44
C GLN A 394 -10.94 -36.05 23.97
N LYS A 395 -11.63 -35.97 22.83
CA LYS A 395 -12.33 -37.09 22.18
C LYS A 395 -11.38 -38.08 21.49
N GLY A 396 -10.10 -37.73 21.34
CA GLY A 396 -9.09 -38.54 20.63
C GLY A 396 -9.07 -38.35 19.11
N ASP A 397 -9.81 -37.36 18.59
CA ASP A 397 -9.84 -36.98 17.18
C ASP A 397 -8.76 -35.91 16.92
N TYR A 398 -7.51 -36.36 16.85
CA TYR A 398 -6.33 -35.47 16.82
C TYR A 398 -6.17 -34.69 15.51
N ASP A 399 -6.62 -35.28 14.40
CA ASP A 399 -6.54 -34.70 13.05
C ASP A 399 -7.67 -33.69 12.86
N GLY A 400 -8.90 -34.06 13.23
CA GLY A 400 -10.04 -33.14 13.26
C GLY A 400 -9.83 -31.97 14.23
N ALA A 401 -9.15 -32.21 15.36
CA ALA A 401 -8.71 -31.16 16.27
C ALA A 401 -7.67 -30.22 15.63
N MET A 402 -6.68 -30.77 14.91
CA MET A 402 -5.65 -29.95 14.25
C MET A 402 -6.29 -29.00 13.22
N GLN A 403 -7.23 -29.48 12.41
CA GLN A 403 -7.97 -28.64 11.46
C GLN A 403 -8.79 -27.51 12.12
N GLN A 404 -9.12 -27.59 13.42
CA GLN A 404 -9.70 -26.46 14.15
C GLN A 404 -8.63 -25.53 14.74
N TYR A 405 -7.47 -26.04 15.16
CA TYR A 405 -6.36 -25.19 15.62
C TYR A 405 -5.75 -24.37 14.47
N LEU A 406 -5.63 -24.94 13.26
CA LEU A 406 -5.24 -24.22 12.05
C LEU A 406 -6.16 -23.01 11.78
N LYS A 407 -7.49 -23.24 11.81
CA LYS A 407 -8.51 -22.18 11.68
C LYS A 407 -8.55 -21.19 12.85
N ALA A 408 -7.73 -21.39 13.89
CA ALA A 408 -7.67 -20.53 15.07
C ALA A 408 -6.32 -19.81 15.25
N ILE A 409 -5.36 -19.96 14.32
CA ILE A 409 -3.96 -19.49 14.44
C ILE A 409 -3.84 -18.05 14.97
N ASP A 410 -4.64 -17.12 14.46
CA ASP A 410 -4.64 -15.70 14.87
C ASP A 410 -5.04 -15.42 16.33
N SER A 411 -5.51 -16.41 17.09
CA SER A 411 -5.91 -16.27 18.50
C SER A 411 -5.41 -17.40 19.42
N THR A 412 -4.69 -18.39 18.90
CA THR A 412 -4.05 -19.45 19.71
C THR A 412 -2.57 -19.15 19.91
N GLU A 413 -2.09 -19.22 21.15
CA GLU A 413 -0.65 -19.27 21.42
C GLU A 413 -0.05 -20.56 20.83
N PRO A 414 0.87 -20.49 19.84
CA PRO A 414 1.40 -21.69 19.17
C PRO A 414 2.10 -22.64 20.14
N SER A 415 2.75 -22.08 21.18
CA SER A 415 3.38 -22.83 22.27
C SER A 415 2.44 -23.81 22.99
N GLN A 416 1.14 -23.51 23.07
CA GLN A 416 0.14 -24.38 23.71
C GLN A 416 -0.28 -25.54 22.81
N VAL A 417 -0.25 -25.36 21.48
CA VAL A 417 -0.50 -26.43 20.50
C VAL A 417 0.74 -27.31 20.38
N ILE A 418 1.92 -26.71 20.17
CA ILE A 418 3.21 -27.42 20.05
C ILE A 418 3.44 -28.35 21.26
N ARG A 419 3.16 -27.89 22.49
CA ARG A 419 3.26 -28.72 23.71
C ARG A 419 2.32 -29.94 23.76
N LYS A 420 1.21 -29.95 23.02
CA LYS A 420 0.27 -31.10 22.92
C LYS A 420 0.69 -32.13 21.86
N TYR A 421 1.49 -31.72 20.87
CA TYR A 421 1.82 -32.52 19.70
C TYR A 421 3.33 -32.85 19.57
N LEU A 422 4.12 -32.60 20.62
CA LEU A 422 5.56 -32.91 20.66
C LEU A 422 5.89 -34.42 20.71
N ASP A 423 4.88 -35.29 20.90
CA ASP A 423 5.05 -36.74 20.93
C ASP A 423 5.59 -37.28 19.60
N THR A 424 6.54 -38.22 19.65
CA THR A 424 7.18 -38.78 18.44
C THR A 424 6.23 -39.47 17.48
N GLN A 425 5.04 -39.89 17.94
CA GLN A 425 3.98 -40.46 17.11
C GLN A 425 3.16 -39.41 16.34
N ARG A 426 3.31 -38.12 16.65
CA ARG A 426 2.45 -37.01 16.17
C ARG A 426 3.21 -35.91 15.41
N ILE A 427 4.47 -36.18 15.07
CA ILE A 427 5.35 -35.24 14.37
C ILE A 427 4.72 -34.76 13.05
N HIS A 428 3.95 -35.58 12.35
CA HIS A 428 3.28 -35.17 11.09
C HIS A 428 2.26 -34.04 11.31
N ASN A 429 1.36 -34.16 12.30
CA ASN A 429 0.41 -33.10 12.66
C ASN A 429 1.13 -31.84 13.18
N LEU A 430 2.24 -32.01 13.90
CA LEU A 430 3.08 -30.89 14.34
C LEU A 430 3.75 -30.17 13.16
N ILE A 431 4.18 -30.91 12.13
CA ILE A 431 4.70 -30.34 10.88
C ILE A 431 3.61 -29.57 10.14
N GLU A 432 2.42 -30.15 9.95
CA GLU A 432 1.26 -29.47 9.33
C GLU A 432 0.94 -28.14 10.04
N TYR A 433 0.95 -28.14 11.38
CA TYR A 433 0.76 -26.93 12.18
C TYR A 433 1.88 -25.88 12.02
N LEU A 434 3.14 -26.32 11.89
CA LEU A 434 4.30 -25.43 11.74
C LEU A 434 4.47 -24.92 10.29
N GLU A 435 4.09 -25.71 9.29
CA GLU A 435 4.02 -25.32 7.87
C GLU A 435 3.00 -24.18 7.71
N GLU A 436 1.77 -24.35 8.17
CA GLU A 436 0.72 -23.31 8.13
C GLU A 436 1.06 -22.06 8.98
N LEU A 437 1.68 -22.24 10.16
CA LEU A 437 2.15 -21.12 10.98
C LEU A 437 3.25 -20.28 10.29
N HIS A 438 4.04 -20.92 9.42
CA HIS A 438 5.06 -20.27 8.60
C HIS A 438 4.46 -19.56 7.37
N GLU A 439 3.52 -20.21 6.67
CA GLU A 439 2.78 -19.58 5.55
C GLU A 439 2.00 -18.33 6.01
N HIS A 440 1.39 -18.36 7.20
CA HIS A 440 0.76 -17.19 7.81
C HIS A 440 1.74 -16.14 8.36
N HIS A 441 3.06 -16.31 8.20
CA HIS A 441 4.12 -15.42 8.69
C HIS A 441 4.05 -15.13 10.20
N ARG A 442 3.44 -16.03 10.98
CA ARG A 442 3.29 -15.95 12.45
C ARG A 442 4.41 -16.68 13.20
N ALA A 443 5.21 -17.49 12.52
CA ALA A 443 6.30 -18.26 13.11
C ALA A 443 7.43 -17.38 13.69
N THR A 444 7.94 -17.77 14.87
CA THR A 444 9.18 -17.25 15.46
C THR A 444 10.39 -18.10 15.02
N ALA A 445 11.61 -17.63 15.29
CA ALA A 445 12.83 -18.40 15.05
C ALA A 445 12.83 -19.78 15.77
N ASP A 446 12.26 -19.85 16.97
CA ASP A 446 12.09 -21.11 17.71
C ASP A 446 11.15 -22.11 17.00
N HIS A 447 10.21 -21.61 16.18
CA HIS A 447 9.21 -22.42 15.49
C HIS A 447 9.73 -22.89 14.12
N THR A 448 10.47 -22.04 13.39
CA THR A 448 11.14 -22.43 12.15
C THR A 448 12.30 -23.39 12.39
N THR A 449 13.09 -23.18 13.45
CA THR A 449 14.15 -24.14 13.84
C THR A 449 13.57 -25.45 14.36
N LEU A 450 12.43 -25.43 15.06
CA LEU A 450 11.72 -26.67 15.43
C LEU A 450 11.24 -27.45 14.20
N LEU A 451 10.70 -26.75 13.19
CA LEU A 451 10.30 -27.36 11.90
C LEU A 451 11.51 -27.97 11.16
N LEU A 452 12.62 -27.24 11.06
CA LEU A 452 13.89 -27.73 10.51
C LEU A 452 14.36 -29.01 11.22
N ASN A 453 14.26 -29.02 12.56
CA ASN A 453 14.61 -30.16 13.40
C ASN A 453 13.64 -31.35 13.26
N CYS A 454 12.38 -31.11 12.91
CA CYS A 454 11.43 -32.15 12.54
C CYS A 454 11.78 -32.76 11.17
N TYR A 455 12.07 -31.97 10.14
CA TYR A 455 12.53 -32.48 8.83
C TYR A 455 13.84 -33.26 8.94
N ALA A 456 14.83 -32.73 9.65
CA ALA A 456 16.13 -33.40 9.85
C ALA A 456 16.01 -34.76 10.57
N LYS A 457 15.07 -34.88 11.52
CA LYS A 457 14.75 -36.16 12.20
C LYS A 457 14.01 -37.15 11.31
N LEU A 458 13.11 -36.68 10.44
CA LEU A 458 12.40 -37.53 9.47
C LEU A 458 13.25 -37.89 8.24
N LYS A 459 14.36 -37.18 7.99
CA LYS A 459 15.21 -37.30 6.80
C LYS A 459 14.47 -37.00 5.48
N ASP A 460 13.49 -36.10 5.53
CA ASP A 460 12.76 -35.63 4.35
C ASP A 460 13.60 -34.57 3.62
N ILE A 461 14.52 -35.05 2.77
CA ILE A 461 15.46 -34.20 2.01
C ILE A 461 14.70 -33.30 1.04
N ASP A 462 13.65 -33.82 0.39
CA ASP A 462 12.84 -33.09 -0.59
C ASP A 462 12.08 -31.91 0.04
N LYS A 463 11.48 -32.08 1.22
CA LYS A 463 10.87 -30.96 1.96
C LYS A 463 11.91 -29.98 2.49
N LEU A 464 13.01 -30.50 3.06
CA LEU A 464 14.10 -29.66 3.58
C LEU A 464 14.70 -28.77 2.47
N GLU A 465 14.94 -29.32 1.28
CA GLU A 465 15.45 -28.58 0.13
C GLU A 465 14.43 -27.54 -0.37
N LYS A 466 13.14 -27.88 -0.46
CA LYS A 466 12.09 -26.92 -0.85
C LYS A 466 11.93 -25.79 0.17
N PHE A 467 12.04 -26.09 1.47
CA PHE A 467 11.99 -25.11 2.56
C PHE A 467 13.22 -24.19 2.60
N ILE A 468 14.40 -24.69 2.22
CA ILE A 468 15.63 -23.88 2.13
C ILE A 468 15.69 -23.08 0.81
N LYS A 469 15.13 -23.60 -0.29
CA LYS A 469 15.12 -22.93 -1.60
C LYS A 469 13.99 -21.93 -1.78
N SER A 470 12.88 -22.03 -1.04
CA SER A 470 11.80 -21.05 -1.11
C SER A 470 12.28 -19.61 -0.82
N PRO A 471 11.71 -18.59 -1.51
CA PRO A 471 12.01 -17.19 -1.24
C PRO A 471 11.02 -16.63 -0.21
N GLY A 472 11.49 -16.40 1.02
CA GLY A 472 10.71 -15.78 2.09
C GLY A 472 11.60 -15.15 3.17
N ASP A 473 11.02 -14.27 3.98
CA ASP A 473 11.66 -13.63 5.15
C ASP A 473 11.82 -14.66 6.29
N LEU A 474 12.73 -15.61 6.06
CA LEU A 474 12.95 -16.81 6.84
C LEU A 474 13.70 -16.47 8.14
N LYS A 475 12.95 -16.06 9.16
CA LYS A 475 13.44 -15.88 10.52
C LYS A 475 13.78 -17.24 11.13
N PHE A 476 15.04 -17.65 11.06
CA PHE A 476 15.61 -18.77 11.81
C PHE A 476 16.90 -18.35 12.51
N ASP A 477 17.32 -19.13 13.50
CA ASP A 477 18.65 -19.00 14.09
C ASP A 477 19.68 -19.68 13.17
N LEU A 478 20.54 -18.85 12.56
CA LEU A 478 21.49 -19.24 11.51
C LEU A 478 22.53 -20.25 12.02
N ASP A 479 23.10 -19.99 13.20
CA ASP A 479 24.20 -20.77 13.74
C ASP A 479 23.75 -22.19 14.08
N THR A 480 22.58 -22.35 14.71
CA THR A 480 22.03 -23.68 14.98
C THR A 480 21.55 -24.38 13.72
N ALA A 481 20.94 -23.69 12.75
CA ALA A 481 20.53 -24.28 11.48
C ALA A 481 21.74 -24.84 10.70
N ILE A 482 22.80 -24.05 10.54
CA ILE A 482 24.02 -24.47 9.83
C ILE A 482 24.74 -25.59 10.62
N THR A 483 24.87 -25.45 11.94
CA THR A 483 25.49 -26.47 12.80
C THR A 483 24.76 -27.81 12.71
N MET A 484 23.42 -27.80 12.71
CA MET A 484 22.63 -29.03 12.61
C MET A 484 22.63 -29.62 11.19
N CYS A 485 22.77 -28.81 10.14
CA CYS A 485 23.04 -29.32 8.79
C CYS A 485 24.42 -29.99 8.69
N ARG A 486 25.49 -29.39 9.26
CA ARG A 486 26.83 -30.01 9.34
C ARG A 486 26.81 -31.31 10.15
N GLN A 487 26.16 -31.33 11.32
CA GLN A 487 25.99 -32.55 12.14
C GLN A 487 25.15 -33.63 11.44
N GLY A 488 24.20 -33.24 10.57
CA GLY A 488 23.42 -34.16 9.74
C GLY A 488 24.15 -34.71 8.52
N GLY A 489 25.34 -34.17 8.18
CA GLY A 489 26.08 -34.50 6.95
C GLY A 489 25.56 -33.79 5.69
N TYR A 490 24.68 -32.80 5.83
CA TYR A 490 24.05 -32.05 4.74
C TYR A 490 24.91 -30.85 4.30
N TYR A 491 26.15 -31.12 3.88
CA TYR A 491 27.15 -30.08 3.61
C TYR A 491 26.77 -29.13 2.47
N GLU A 492 26.13 -29.62 1.41
CA GLU A 492 25.72 -28.79 0.27
C GLU A 492 24.54 -27.86 0.65
N GLN A 493 23.62 -28.34 1.48
CA GLN A 493 22.53 -27.54 2.03
C GLN A 493 23.06 -26.52 3.06
N ALA A 494 24.03 -26.90 3.89
CA ALA A 494 24.70 -25.99 4.83
C ALA A 494 25.46 -24.87 4.10
N ALA A 495 26.22 -25.22 3.05
CA ALA A 495 26.89 -24.25 2.19
C ALA A 495 25.86 -23.32 1.53
N TYR A 496 24.81 -23.85 0.88
CA TYR A 496 23.77 -23.03 0.25
C TYR A 496 23.09 -22.08 1.26
N LEU A 497 22.78 -22.54 2.47
CA LEU A 497 22.20 -21.71 3.53
C LEU A 497 23.14 -20.56 3.92
N ALA A 498 24.43 -20.84 4.11
CA ALA A 498 25.42 -19.81 4.41
C ALA A 498 25.68 -18.86 3.22
N THR A 499 25.62 -19.32 1.96
CA THR A 499 25.69 -18.43 0.78
C THR A 499 24.51 -17.46 0.72
N LYS A 500 23.29 -17.91 1.06
CA LYS A 500 22.08 -17.06 1.06
C LYS A 500 22.12 -15.92 2.07
N HIS A 501 22.90 -16.05 3.15
CA HIS A 501 22.90 -15.12 4.27
C HIS A 501 24.20 -14.30 4.42
N GLY A 502 25.15 -14.44 3.48
CA GLY A 502 26.37 -13.62 3.45
C GLY A 502 27.51 -14.12 4.36
N GLU A 503 27.39 -15.30 4.96
CA GLU A 503 28.41 -15.89 5.84
C GLU A 503 29.54 -16.54 5.02
N HIS A 504 30.22 -15.70 4.24
CA HIS A 504 31.14 -16.13 3.18
C HIS A 504 32.38 -16.86 3.71
N GLU A 505 32.91 -16.47 4.89
CA GLU A 505 34.01 -17.20 5.52
C GLU A 505 33.59 -18.63 5.82
N LEU A 506 32.41 -18.82 6.44
CA LEU A 506 31.93 -20.13 6.87
C LEU A 506 31.59 -21.05 5.68
N VAL A 507 31.16 -20.50 4.55
CA VAL A 507 31.05 -21.25 3.29
C VAL A 507 32.42 -21.76 2.83
N VAL A 508 33.44 -20.91 2.82
CA VAL A 508 34.78 -21.30 2.35
C VAL A 508 35.44 -22.28 3.31
N ASP A 509 35.23 -22.16 4.62
CA ASP A 509 35.68 -23.12 5.62
C ASP A 509 35.01 -24.50 5.38
N ILE A 510 33.70 -24.57 5.05
CA ILE A 510 33.03 -25.83 4.65
C ILE A 510 33.58 -26.38 3.31
N LEU A 511 33.88 -25.52 2.34
CA LEU A 511 34.40 -25.94 1.04
C LEU A 511 35.87 -26.42 1.08
N ILE A 512 36.69 -25.86 1.97
CA ILE A 512 38.12 -26.17 2.11
C ILE A 512 38.36 -27.29 3.14
N GLU A 513 37.73 -27.25 4.32
CA GLU A 513 38.01 -28.18 5.42
C GLU A 513 37.15 -29.45 5.36
N ASP A 514 35.81 -29.29 5.35
CA ASP A 514 34.87 -30.44 5.38
C ASP A 514 34.83 -31.19 4.04
N SER A 515 34.75 -30.48 2.91
CA SER A 515 34.49 -31.09 1.59
C SER A 515 35.67 -31.07 0.60
N LYS A 516 36.71 -30.25 0.83
CA LYS A 516 37.98 -30.20 0.07
C LYS A 516 37.83 -29.90 -1.43
N ARG A 517 36.80 -29.16 -1.82
CA ARG A 517 36.50 -28.79 -3.22
C ARG A 517 37.20 -27.48 -3.59
N TYR A 518 38.54 -27.47 -3.55
CA TYR A 518 39.36 -26.25 -3.76
C TYR A 518 39.03 -25.42 -5.02
N PRO A 519 38.74 -26.02 -6.20
CA PRO A 519 38.38 -25.23 -7.38
C PRO A 519 37.03 -24.51 -7.21
N GLU A 520 36.08 -25.12 -6.52
CA GLU A 520 34.76 -24.54 -6.24
C GLU A 520 34.84 -23.51 -5.10
N ALA A 521 35.75 -23.71 -4.14
CA ALA A 521 36.10 -22.67 -3.17
C ALA A 521 36.70 -21.44 -3.87
N LEU A 522 37.59 -21.62 -4.86
CA LEU A 522 38.18 -20.52 -5.63
C LEU A 522 37.15 -19.83 -6.54
N GLN A 523 36.27 -20.60 -7.20
CA GLN A 523 35.14 -20.05 -7.97
C GLN A 523 34.13 -19.32 -7.08
N TYR A 524 33.88 -19.81 -5.86
CA TYR A 524 33.02 -19.13 -4.90
C TYR A 524 33.67 -17.83 -4.40
N ILE A 525 34.96 -17.86 -4.05
CA ILE A 525 35.74 -16.65 -3.72
C ILE A 525 35.63 -15.64 -4.87
N TRP A 526 35.83 -16.05 -6.12
CA TRP A 526 35.71 -15.21 -7.33
C TRP A 526 34.27 -14.75 -7.65
N ARG A 527 33.25 -15.18 -6.89
CA ARG A 527 31.87 -14.67 -6.94
C ARG A 527 31.55 -13.70 -5.82
N LEU A 528 32.43 -13.53 -4.84
CA LEU A 528 32.21 -12.63 -3.71
C LEU A 528 32.48 -11.18 -4.10
N ASP A 529 31.82 -10.26 -3.38
CA ASP A 529 32.17 -8.84 -3.43
C ASP A 529 33.61 -8.59 -2.94
N PRO A 530 34.28 -7.53 -3.42
CA PRO A 530 35.70 -7.31 -3.15
C PRO A 530 36.05 -7.23 -1.66
N ASP A 531 35.26 -6.51 -0.86
CA ASP A 531 35.53 -6.31 0.56
C ASP A 531 35.50 -7.63 1.37
N SER A 532 34.56 -8.53 1.03
CA SER A 532 34.45 -9.88 1.60
C SER A 532 35.55 -10.83 1.08
N THR A 533 36.05 -10.58 -0.12
CA THR A 533 37.09 -11.40 -0.78
C THR A 533 38.43 -11.30 -0.04
N TYR A 534 38.83 -10.09 0.38
CA TYR A 534 40.15 -9.86 0.97
C TYR A 534 40.52 -10.72 2.21
N PRO A 535 39.73 -10.78 3.30
CA PRO A 535 40.09 -11.56 4.48
C PRO A 535 40.20 -13.07 4.17
N ILE A 536 39.26 -13.59 3.37
CA ILE A 536 39.22 -14.99 2.95
C ILE A 536 40.42 -15.33 2.07
N LEU A 537 40.72 -14.48 1.07
CA LEU A 537 41.85 -14.64 0.18
C LEU A 537 43.17 -14.63 0.96
N MET A 538 43.32 -13.76 1.97
CA MET A 538 44.53 -13.72 2.81
C MET A 538 44.63 -14.92 3.76
N LYS A 539 43.52 -15.36 4.38
CA LYS A 539 43.44 -16.55 5.26
C LYS A 539 43.86 -17.82 4.51
N TYR A 540 43.44 -17.97 3.25
CA TYR A 540 43.67 -19.18 2.46
C TYR A 540 44.74 -19.05 1.35
N ALA A 541 45.38 -17.88 1.17
CA ALA A 541 46.35 -17.60 0.11
C ALA A 541 47.37 -18.73 -0.13
N ARG A 542 48.02 -19.22 0.95
CA ARG A 542 49.05 -20.26 0.85
C ARG A 542 48.51 -21.64 0.48
N VAL A 543 47.27 -21.95 0.90
CA VAL A 543 46.58 -23.21 0.56
C VAL A 543 46.12 -23.19 -0.89
N LEU A 544 45.65 -22.05 -1.38
CA LEU A 544 45.21 -21.86 -2.77
C LEU A 544 46.40 -21.79 -3.73
N LEU A 545 47.44 -20.99 -3.44
CA LEU A 545 48.67 -20.95 -4.25
C LEU A 545 49.37 -22.32 -4.31
N GLY A 546 49.40 -23.07 -3.21
CA GLY A 546 50.03 -24.40 -3.17
C GLY A 546 49.33 -25.48 -3.99
N ASN A 547 48.05 -25.31 -4.34
CA ASN A 547 47.26 -26.29 -5.11
C ASN A 547 46.86 -25.80 -6.51
N CYS A 548 46.57 -24.50 -6.66
CA CYS A 548 46.08 -23.84 -7.88
C CYS A 548 46.85 -22.52 -8.14
N PRO A 549 48.20 -22.55 -8.31
CA PRO A 549 49.03 -21.35 -8.31
C PRO A 549 48.66 -20.34 -9.41
N LYS A 550 48.37 -20.82 -10.62
CA LYS A 550 48.07 -19.95 -11.77
C LYS A 550 46.76 -19.20 -11.59
N ASP A 551 45.70 -19.93 -11.27
CA ASP A 551 44.34 -19.40 -11.18
C ASP A 551 44.23 -18.46 -9.97
N THR A 552 44.87 -18.83 -8.85
CA THR A 552 45.02 -17.95 -7.68
C THR A 552 45.82 -16.68 -8.03
N THR A 553 46.88 -16.79 -8.84
CA THR A 553 47.64 -15.60 -9.27
C THR A 553 46.81 -14.67 -10.17
N GLN A 554 45.93 -15.20 -11.03
CA GLN A 554 45.00 -14.36 -11.79
C GLN A 554 44.01 -13.64 -10.86
N VAL A 555 43.37 -14.36 -9.92
CA VAL A 555 42.49 -13.73 -8.91
C VAL A 555 43.21 -12.65 -8.10
N PHE A 556 44.48 -12.86 -7.73
CA PHE A 556 45.30 -11.84 -7.08
C PHE A 556 45.61 -10.64 -8.02
N ILE A 557 45.90 -10.88 -9.29
CA ILE A 557 46.12 -9.80 -10.27
C ILE A 557 44.85 -8.98 -10.42
N ASP A 558 43.72 -9.61 -10.74
CA ASP A 558 42.43 -8.92 -10.93
C ASP A 558 42.05 -8.14 -9.67
N TYR A 559 42.23 -8.76 -8.48
CA TYR A 559 41.91 -8.14 -7.19
C TYR A 559 42.78 -6.91 -6.85
N TYR A 560 44.09 -6.96 -7.10
CA TYR A 560 44.97 -5.81 -6.83
C TYR A 560 45.02 -4.79 -7.96
N THR A 561 44.47 -5.10 -9.14
CA THR A 561 44.38 -4.19 -10.29
C THR A 561 43.01 -3.54 -10.47
N GLY A 562 42.07 -3.66 -9.52
CA GLY A 562 40.73 -3.04 -9.67
C GLY A 562 39.83 -3.70 -10.72
N ASN A 563 40.37 -4.61 -11.54
CA ASN A 563 39.69 -5.29 -12.64
C ASN A 563 38.85 -6.50 -12.17
N TYR A 564 38.87 -6.82 -10.89
CA TYR A 564 38.10 -7.91 -10.29
C TYR A 564 36.59 -7.73 -10.52
N ARG A 565 36.06 -8.59 -11.40
CA ARG A 565 34.63 -8.75 -11.66
C ARG A 565 34.16 -10.04 -10.98
N PRO A 566 33.16 -9.98 -10.07
CA PRO A 566 32.50 -11.18 -9.57
C PRO A 566 31.96 -12.03 -10.72
N MET A 567 32.34 -13.32 -10.77
CA MET A 567 32.06 -14.18 -11.92
C MET A 567 30.60 -14.66 -11.94
N THR A 568 29.72 -13.89 -12.58
CA THR A 568 28.30 -14.26 -12.79
C THR A 568 28.15 -15.45 -13.74
N ASP A 569 27.33 -16.42 -13.37
CA ASP A 569 27.13 -17.65 -14.15
C ASP A 569 26.44 -17.41 -15.49
N ILE A 570 27.22 -17.54 -16.58
CA ILE A 570 26.67 -17.89 -17.89
C ILE A 570 26.10 -19.31 -17.77
N VAL A 571 24.80 -19.45 -17.98
CA VAL A 571 24.15 -20.78 -18.02
C VAL A 571 24.70 -21.55 -19.22
N ILE A 572 25.59 -22.52 -18.95
CA ILE A 572 26.11 -23.42 -19.98
C ILE A 572 25.00 -24.39 -20.39
N THR A 573 24.18 -23.97 -21.37
CA THR A 573 23.45 -24.91 -22.22
C THR A 573 24.49 -25.74 -22.97
N ALA A 574 24.56 -27.03 -22.67
CA ALA A 574 25.60 -27.90 -23.22
C ALA A 574 25.58 -27.94 -24.76
N GLU A 575 26.67 -27.50 -25.39
CA GLU A 575 26.82 -27.58 -26.84
C GLU A 575 26.87 -29.03 -27.33
N ALA A 576 26.13 -29.32 -28.39
CA ALA A 576 25.99 -30.66 -28.94
C ALA A 576 27.25 -31.10 -29.72
N PRO A 577 27.56 -32.42 -29.77
CA PRO A 577 28.76 -32.91 -30.43
C PRO A 577 28.74 -32.69 -31.96
N VAL A 578 29.92 -32.36 -32.50
CA VAL A 578 30.17 -32.14 -33.93
C VAL A 578 29.79 -33.36 -34.77
N GLN A 579 29.05 -33.16 -35.86
CA GLN A 579 28.78 -34.20 -36.84
C GLN A 579 29.59 -34.00 -38.12
N HIS A 580 30.40 -35.01 -38.49
CA HIS A 580 30.73 -35.53 -39.83
C HIS A 580 32.05 -36.32 -39.74
N ALA A 581 32.22 -37.53 -40.29
CA ALA A 581 31.25 -38.48 -40.87
C ALA A 581 31.88 -39.91 -40.88
N GLY A 582 31.07 -40.98 -40.85
CA GLY A 582 31.60 -42.34 -41.06
C GLY A 582 30.72 -43.53 -40.62
N TYR A 583 30.24 -44.30 -41.60
CA TYR A 583 29.93 -45.75 -41.57
C TYR A 583 29.18 -46.41 -40.39
N ALA A 584 27.88 -46.62 -40.62
CA ALA A 584 27.19 -47.93 -40.66
C ALA A 584 26.80 -48.74 -39.39
N ALA A 585 25.54 -49.23 -39.45
CA ALA A 585 24.94 -50.44 -38.83
C ALA A 585 24.47 -50.42 -37.35
N GLY A 586 23.30 -51.05 -37.09
CA GLY A 586 22.89 -51.56 -35.77
C GLY A 586 21.62 -50.93 -35.15
N ALA A 587 20.42 -51.46 -35.44
CA ALA A 587 19.14 -50.95 -34.94
C ALA A 587 18.74 -51.42 -33.52
N ALA A 588 18.03 -50.57 -32.75
CA ALA A 588 16.82 -50.91 -31.95
C ALA A 588 16.24 -49.70 -31.16
N GLY A 589 14.89 -49.49 -31.21
CA GLY A 589 14.11 -48.56 -30.34
C GLY A 589 14.30 -47.05 -30.66
N ALA A 590 13.30 -46.16 -30.82
CA ALA A 590 11.87 -46.12 -30.50
C ALA A 590 11.56 -46.25 -28.99
N ALA A 591 10.90 -45.29 -28.30
CA ALA A 591 10.30 -44.00 -28.69
C ALA A 591 10.39 -43.02 -27.46
N VAL A 592 9.81 -41.81 -27.32
CA VAL A 592 8.62 -41.10 -27.89
C VAL A 592 8.92 -39.57 -28.00
N ASN A 593 8.03 -38.77 -28.61
CA ASN A 593 8.14 -37.31 -28.80
C ASN A 593 7.14 -36.49 -27.93
N ALA A 594 7.41 -35.17 -27.82
CA ALA A 594 6.53 -34.10 -27.29
C ALA A 594 6.32 -34.07 -25.76
N VAL A 595 6.02 -32.92 -25.12
CA VAL A 595 5.56 -31.61 -25.63
C VAL A 595 6.46 -30.46 -25.12
N VAL A 596 6.71 -29.47 -25.97
CA VAL A 596 7.30 -28.16 -25.64
C VAL A 596 6.30 -27.07 -26.07
N ASN A 597 6.41 -25.86 -25.51
CA ASN A 597 5.58 -24.66 -25.71
C ASN A 597 4.20 -24.63 -25.01
N MET A 598 4.20 -24.19 -23.74
CA MET A 598 3.31 -23.12 -23.25
C MET A 598 3.91 -22.47 -21.99
N ARG A 599 4.57 -21.31 -22.13
CA ARG A 599 4.69 -20.24 -21.10
C ARG A 599 5.46 -18.99 -21.57
N ASP A 600 5.02 -18.41 -22.68
CA ASP A 600 5.09 -16.96 -22.87
C ASP A 600 3.71 -16.38 -22.53
N LEU A 601 3.68 -15.38 -21.64
CA LEU A 601 2.59 -14.52 -21.14
C LEU A 601 2.90 -14.20 -19.64
N ILE A 602 3.70 -13.18 -19.30
CA ILE A 602 3.41 -11.72 -19.28
C ILE A 602 2.42 -11.34 -18.14
N PRO A 603 2.70 -10.35 -17.24
CA PRO A 603 3.99 -9.77 -16.83
C PRO A 603 4.10 -9.45 -15.29
N LEU A 604 5.17 -8.73 -14.90
CA LEU A 604 5.30 -7.70 -13.84
C LEU A 604 4.12 -7.45 -12.86
N PRO A 605 4.36 -7.26 -11.54
CA PRO A 605 5.00 -6.01 -11.08
C PRO A 605 5.90 -6.06 -9.82
N PHE A 606 6.69 -5.00 -9.64
CA PHE A 606 7.10 -4.50 -8.32
C PHE A 606 6.77 -3.00 -8.23
N MET A 607 6.09 -2.59 -7.16
CA MET A 607 5.79 -1.19 -6.85
C MET A 607 6.71 -0.66 -5.77
N ASN A 608 7.23 0.56 -5.97
CA ASN A 608 7.77 1.38 -4.91
C ASN A 608 6.67 2.27 -4.32
N THR A 609 6.69 2.50 -3.01
CA THR A 609 5.90 3.55 -2.35
C THR A 609 6.71 4.21 -1.22
N SER A 610 6.86 5.53 -1.05
CA SER A 610 6.87 6.73 -1.91
C SER A 610 6.47 7.93 -1.04
N THR A 611 7.41 8.83 -0.73
CA THR A 611 7.20 10.18 -0.16
C THR A 611 8.49 11.00 -0.38
N ILE A 612 8.50 12.32 -0.69
CA ILE A 612 7.42 13.27 -0.95
C ILE A 612 7.89 14.47 -1.83
N THR A 613 7.00 14.99 -2.70
CA THR A 613 6.99 16.31 -3.40
C THR A 613 8.06 16.71 -4.46
N SER A 614 7.61 17.59 -5.38
CA SER A 614 8.29 18.19 -6.56
C SER A 614 8.23 19.75 -6.46
N PRO A 615 8.34 20.68 -7.48
CA PRO A 615 7.94 20.57 -8.91
C PRO A 615 8.72 21.37 -10.02
N ALA A 616 8.39 21.07 -11.30
CA ALA A 616 8.34 21.98 -12.49
C ALA A 616 9.67 22.57 -13.09
N THR A 617 9.87 22.97 -14.37
CA THR A 617 9.18 22.96 -15.71
C THR A 617 10.16 23.55 -16.78
N VAL A 618 10.09 23.40 -18.12
CA VAL A 618 9.51 22.47 -19.12
C VAL A 618 10.09 22.82 -20.53
N GLY A 619 10.25 21.86 -21.47
CA GLY A 619 10.50 22.11 -22.91
C GLY A 619 11.39 21.03 -23.58
N ASN A 620 10.98 20.13 -24.49
CA ASN A 620 10.14 20.16 -25.71
C ASN A 620 10.98 20.23 -27.02
N VAL A 621 10.84 19.22 -27.92
CA VAL A 621 10.73 19.30 -29.41
C VAL A 621 10.97 17.93 -30.10
N ASN A 622 9.91 17.42 -30.75
CA ASN A 622 9.76 16.63 -31.99
C ASN A 622 10.69 15.45 -32.40
N ALA A 623 10.14 14.57 -33.26
CA ALA A 623 10.73 13.30 -33.68
C ALA A 623 10.86 13.13 -35.22
N ALA A 624 11.69 12.16 -35.63
CA ALA A 624 11.68 11.49 -36.94
C ALA A 624 12.18 10.03 -36.77
N PRO A 625 11.81 9.07 -37.65
CA PRO A 625 11.85 7.63 -37.31
C PRO A 625 12.95 6.80 -38.01
N ALA A 626 13.18 5.61 -37.42
CA ALA A 626 13.56 4.32 -38.02
C ALA A 626 14.60 4.26 -39.16
N ASP A 627 15.66 3.47 -38.96
CA ASP A 627 15.59 2.04 -39.32
C ASP A 627 16.55 1.19 -38.47
N GLY A 628 16.35 -0.13 -38.45
CA GLY A 628 16.90 -1.01 -37.40
C GLY A 628 18.33 -1.52 -37.60
N GLN A 629 19.12 -1.50 -36.53
CA GLN A 629 20.24 -2.42 -36.28
C GLN A 629 20.12 -3.01 -34.86
N VAL A 630 20.69 -4.20 -34.66
CA VAL A 630 20.63 -4.92 -33.39
C VAL A 630 21.46 -4.19 -32.33
N ILE A 631 20.89 -3.99 -31.15
CA ILE A 631 21.63 -3.58 -29.96
C ILE A 631 22.17 -4.87 -29.32
N GLU A 632 23.50 -4.99 -29.25
CA GLU A 632 24.14 -5.89 -28.31
C GLU A 632 24.03 -5.25 -26.93
N ASP A 633 23.42 -5.94 -25.96
CA ASP A 633 23.17 -5.37 -24.63
C ASP A 633 24.49 -5.11 -23.88
N LEU A 634 24.55 -3.94 -23.23
CA LEU A 634 25.75 -3.40 -22.60
C LEU A 634 26.12 -4.18 -21.33
N GLU A 635 27.41 -4.52 -21.18
CA GLU A 635 27.95 -4.99 -19.90
C GLU A 635 27.70 -3.95 -18.79
N PRO A 636 27.29 -4.35 -17.58
CA PRO A 636 27.28 -3.45 -16.43
C PRO A 636 28.72 -3.04 -16.04
N PRO A 637 28.93 -1.81 -15.55
CA PRO A 637 30.26 -1.35 -15.14
C PRO A 637 30.79 -2.16 -13.94
N PRO A 638 32.13 -2.34 -13.82
CA PRO A 638 32.72 -3.09 -12.72
C PRO A 638 32.45 -2.42 -11.35
N PRO A 639 32.33 -3.21 -10.27
CA PRO A 639 32.09 -2.67 -8.93
C PRO A 639 33.28 -1.82 -8.46
N ALA A 640 32.99 -0.60 -8.00
CA ALA A 640 34.02 0.34 -7.55
C ALA A 640 34.47 0.04 -6.11
N TYR A 641 35.53 -0.75 -5.97
CA TYR A 641 36.22 -0.98 -4.69
C TYR A 641 37.58 -0.27 -4.65
N ASN A 642 38.16 -0.13 -3.47
CA ASN A 642 39.46 0.50 -3.25
C ASN A 642 40.53 -0.59 -3.10
N PRO A 643 41.35 -0.89 -4.12
CA PRO A 643 42.32 -1.97 -4.05
C PRO A 643 43.33 -1.73 -2.91
N PRO A 644 43.61 -2.74 -2.07
CA PRO A 644 44.57 -2.61 -0.98
C PRO A 644 45.99 -2.45 -1.51
N GLN A 645 46.88 -1.90 -0.69
CA GLN A 645 48.28 -1.66 -1.07
C GLN A 645 48.95 -2.98 -1.51
N PRO A 646 49.46 -3.10 -2.75
CA PRO A 646 50.04 -4.36 -3.27
C PRO A 646 51.12 -4.99 -2.38
N ARG A 647 51.78 -4.18 -1.55
CA ARG A 647 52.73 -4.58 -0.50
C ARG A 647 52.16 -5.60 0.51
N THR A 648 50.84 -5.70 0.73
CA THR A 648 50.27 -6.72 1.63
C THR A 648 50.37 -8.13 1.04
N ALA A 649 50.20 -8.28 -0.29
CA ALA A 649 50.34 -9.55 -0.99
C ALA A 649 51.76 -10.12 -0.98
N PHE A 650 52.79 -9.29 -0.75
CA PHE A 650 54.20 -9.72 -0.81
C PHE A 650 54.50 -10.88 0.15
N SER A 651 53.80 -10.95 1.29
CA SER A 651 53.94 -12.02 2.30
C SER A 651 53.31 -13.38 1.91
N SER A 652 52.52 -13.39 0.82
CA SER A 652 51.88 -14.58 0.24
C SER A 652 52.71 -15.20 -0.88
N PHE A 653 53.50 -14.40 -1.61
CA PHE A 653 54.29 -14.81 -2.78
C PHE A 653 55.77 -15.13 -2.47
N VAL A 654 56.17 -15.22 -1.20
CA VAL A 654 57.59 -15.40 -0.79
C VAL A 654 58.26 -16.63 -1.43
N ASP A 655 57.52 -17.72 -1.60
CA ASP A 655 58.01 -18.97 -2.19
C ASP A 655 57.79 -19.04 -3.73
N HIS A 656 57.22 -18.00 -4.34
CA HIS A 656 56.71 -17.97 -5.73
C HIS A 656 57.18 -16.72 -6.51
N PRO A 657 58.49 -16.60 -6.83
CA PRO A 657 59.08 -15.38 -7.39
C PRO A 657 58.75 -15.13 -8.87
N GLU A 658 58.28 -16.12 -9.63
CA GLU A 658 57.92 -15.90 -11.04
C GLU A 658 56.51 -15.33 -11.15
N GLU A 659 55.58 -15.91 -10.39
CA GLU A 659 54.22 -15.42 -10.15
C GLU A 659 54.26 -14.00 -9.56
N PHE A 660 55.18 -13.73 -8.62
CA PHE A 660 55.38 -12.40 -8.06
C PHE A 660 55.81 -11.35 -9.10
N ILE A 661 56.72 -11.69 -10.02
CA ILE A 661 57.10 -10.76 -11.10
C ILE A 661 55.93 -10.50 -12.04
N VAL A 662 55.10 -11.51 -12.35
CA VAL A 662 53.89 -11.31 -13.17
C VAL A 662 52.87 -10.43 -12.44
N PHE A 663 52.69 -10.61 -11.13
CA PHE A 663 51.86 -9.74 -10.29
C PHE A 663 52.36 -8.29 -10.29
N LEU A 664 53.66 -8.05 -10.07
CA LEU A 664 54.24 -6.70 -10.12
C LEU A 664 54.16 -6.06 -11.52
N GLU A 665 54.45 -6.82 -12.59
CA GLU A 665 54.32 -6.36 -13.98
C GLU A 665 52.85 -6.13 -14.39
N ALA A 666 51.87 -6.72 -13.70
CA ALA A 666 50.45 -6.43 -13.89
C ALA A 666 50.04 -5.17 -13.12
N CYS A 667 50.34 -5.08 -11.82
CA CYS A 667 50.05 -3.90 -11.00
C CYS A 667 50.64 -2.60 -11.57
N LEU A 668 51.81 -2.63 -12.23
CA LEU A 668 52.38 -1.42 -12.84
C LEU A 668 51.74 -0.97 -14.16
N LYS A 669 50.80 -1.74 -14.74
CA LYS A 669 50.04 -1.31 -15.93
C LYS A 669 48.80 -0.49 -15.57
N GLU A 670 48.45 -0.43 -14.29
CA GLU A 670 47.22 0.18 -13.78
C GLU A 670 47.26 1.72 -13.70
N PRO A 671 46.30 2.43 -14.32
CA PRO A 671 46.13 3.87 -14.21
C PRO A 671 45.37 4.27 -12.92
N GLY A 672 45.87 3.84 -11.74
CA GLY A 672 45.22 4.14 -10.45
C GLY A 672 46.11 4.14 -9.20
N LEU A 673 47.39 3.71 -9.30
CA LEU A 673 48.29 3.61 -8.14
C LEU A 673 48.65 4.97 -7.53
N LYS A 674 48.61 5.06 -6.19
CA LYS A 674 49.14 6.20 -5.43
C LYS A 674 50.65 6.29 -5.65
N GLU A 675 51.19 7.50 -5.71
CA GLU A 675 52.61 7.76 -5.96
C GLU A 675 53.55 6.96 -5.04
N ARG A 676 53.21 6.79 -3.76
CA ARG A 676 54.01 5.99 -2.80
C ARG A 676 53.99 4.49 -3.10
N ASP A 677 52.82 3.95 -3.42
CA ASP A 677 52.70 2.54 -3.80
C ASP A 677 53.39 2.31 -5.16
N LYS A 678 53.36 3.30 -6.05
CA LYS A 678 54.13 3.31 -7.30
C LYS A 678 55.64 3.42 -7.06
N ILE A 679 56.12 4.21 -6.09
CA ILE A 679 57.53 4.22 -5.65
C ILE A 679 57.94 2.85 -5.11
N ASP A 680 57.18 2.27 -4.19
CA ASP A 680 57.47 0.95 -3.62
C ASP A 680 57.50 -0.14 -4.72
N LEU A 681 56.53 -0.14 -5.65
CA LEU A 681 56.46 -1.09 -6.76
C LEU A 681 57.57 -0.89 -7.80
N TYR A 682 57.87 0.34 -8.23
CA TYR A 682 58.98 0.59 -9.16
C TYR A 682 60.32 0.27 -8.50
N THR A 683 60.51 0.60 -7.21
CA THR A 683 61.76 0.30 -6.48
C THR A 683 61.94 -1.20 -6.31
N THR A 684 60.90 -1.93 -5.89
CA THR A 684 60.98 -3.40 -5.73
C THR A 684 61.03 -4.13 -7.06
N LEU A 685 60.38 -3.66 -8.13
CA LEU A 685 60.54 -4.26 -9.46
C LEU A 685 61.93 -3.97 -10.06
N PHE A 686 62.49 -2.77 -9.83
CA PHE A 686 63.87 -2.44 -10.21
C PHE A 686 64.87 -3.27 -9.42
N GLU A 687 64.66 -3.47 -8.11
CA GLU A 687 65.43 -4.38 -7.27
C GLU A 687 65.32 -5.84 -7.77
N MET A 688 64.13 -6.34 -8.08
CA MET A 688 63.93 -7.69 -8.61
C MET A 688 64.53 -7.88 -10.01
N TYR A 689 64.45 -6.87 -10.90
CA TYR A 689 65.14 -6.89 -12.19
C TYR A 689 66.67 -6.89 -12.02
N LEU A 690 67.22 -6.07 -11.11
CA LEU A 690 68.66 -6.08 -10.82
C LEU A 690 69.11 -7.38 -10.13
N HIS A 691 68.34 -7.94 -9.21
CA HIS A 691 68.59 -9.23 -8.57
C HIS A 691 68.61 -10.35 -9.63
N LYS A 692 67.55 -10.47 -10.44
CA LYS A 692 67.44 -11.46 -11.54
C LYS A 692 68.46 -11.23 -12.66
N SER A 693 69.04 -10.02 -12.79
CA SER A 693 70.19 -9.74 -13.67
C SER A 693 71.54 -10.22 -13.12
N ASN A 694 71.67 -10.35 -11.80
CA ASN A 694 72.87 -10.80 -11.08
C ASN A 694 72.82 -12.28 -10.67
N GLU A 695 71.64 -12.91 -10.72
CA GLU A 695 71.49 -14.37 -10.60
C GLU A 695 72.29 -15.12 -11.67
N ARG A 696 72.76 -16.33 -11.34
CA ARG A 696 73.85 -17.03 -12.05
C ARG A 696 73.55 -17.43 -13.51
N ASN A 697 72.32 -17.28 -14.00
CA ASN A 697 71.90 -17.67 -15.36
C ASN A 697 71.96 -16.48 -16.34
N GLY A 698 73.17 -15.97 -16.59
CA GLY A 698 73.44 -14.73 -17.34
C GLY A 698 73.10 -14.69 -18.84
N ARG A 699 72.09 -15.43 -19.33
CA ARG A 699 71.58 -15.29 -20.71
C ARG A 699 70.72 -14.05 -20.90
N ASN A 700 69.88 -13.71 -19.92
CA ASN A 700 68.88 -12.65 -20.03
C ASN A 700 69.30 -11.33 -19.35
N ARG A 701 70.53 -11.22 -18.84
CA ARG A 701 71.02 -10.04 -18.09
C ARG A 701 70.76 -8.72 -18.83
N LYS A 702 71.09 -8.65 -20.13
CA LYS A 702 70.86 -7.46 -20.97
C LYS A 702 69.38 -7.14 -21.21
N GLU A 703 68.49 -8.11 -21.08
CA GLU A 703 67.05 -7.91 -21.21
C GLU A 703 66.47 -7.30 -19.93
N TRP A 704 66.93 -7.75 -18.76
CA TRP A 704 66.57 -7.15 -17.47
C TRP A 704 67.22 -5.76 -17.28
N GLU A 705 68.48 -5.58 -17.66
CA GLU A 705 69.12 -4.24 -17.75
C GLU A 705 68.37 -3.32 -18.73
N GLY A 706 67.91 -3.85 -19.87
CA GLY A 706 67.11 -3.12 -20.85
C GLY A 706 65.70 -2.76 -20.36
N LYS A 707 65.04 -3.65 -19.62
CA LYS A 707 63.79 -3.36 -18.89
C LYS A 707 64.02 -2.27 -17.84
N ALA A 708 65.09 -2.38 -17.04
CA ALA A 708 65.45 -1.42 -16.01
C ALA A 708 65.76 -0.02 -16.58
N LYS A 709 66.47 0.08 -17.71
CA LYS A 709 66.69 1.36 -18.40
C LYS A 709 65.39 1.99 -18.90
N LYS A 710 64.46 1.20 -19.44
CA LYS A 710 63.12 1.68 -19.86
C LYS A 710 62.25 2.18 -18.70
N LEU A 711 62.45 1.67 -17.48
CA LEU A 711 61.82 2.23 -16.28
C LEU A 711 62.41 3.60 -15.87
N ILE A 712 63.58 3.98 -16.41
CA ILE A 712 64.29 5.25 -16.11
C ILE A 712 64.14 6.29 -17.26
N GLU A 713 63.71 5.88 -18.46
CA GLU A 713 63.61 6.78 -19.63
C GLU A 713 62.27 7.53 -19.79
N GLY A 714 61.27 7.28 -18.92
CA GLY A 714 59.98 8.00 -18.93
C GLY A 714 60.03 9.37 -18.25
N GLU A 715 59.16 10.30 -18.64
CA GLU A 715 59.18 11.69 -18.11
C GLU A 715 58.65 11.81 -16.66
N ASP A 716 57.60 11.06 -16.31
CA ASP A 716 56.99 11.04 -14.96
C ASP A 716 57.27 9.72 -14.21
N ILE A 717 58.48 9.62 -13.64
CA ILE A 717 58.91 8.47 -12.83
C ILE A 717 58.88 8.81 -11.35
N PRO A 718 57.91 8.29 -10.57
CA PRO A 718 57.94 8.38 -9.12
C PRO A 718 58.85 7.27 -8.59
N ILE A 719 60.16 7.53 -8.61
CA ILE A 719 61.14 6.87 -7.75
C ILE A 719 61.94 7.99 -7.10
N ASP A 720 62.23 7.86 -5.81
CA ASP A 720 63.10 8.82 -5.11
C ASP A 720 64.46 8.89 -5.82
N ILE A 721 64.80 10.08 -6.33
CA ILE A 721 66.04 10.38 -7.05
C ILE A 721 67.27 9.91 -6.27
N SER A 722 67.26 10.03 -4.94
CA SER A 722 68.36 9.58 -4.10
C SER A 722 68.47 8.05 -4.07
N ASN A 723 67.35 7.32 -4.06
CA ASN A 723 67.32 5.86 -4.13
C ASN A 723 67.68 5.35 -5.54
N VAL A 724 67.24 6.01 -6.63
CA VAL A 724 67.69 5.68 -7.99
C VAL A 724 69.20 5.83 -8.10
N LEU A 725 69.76 6.96 -7.64
CA LEU A 725 71.20 7.22 -7.69
C LEU A 725 71.98 6.25 -6.79
N LEU A 726 71.45 5.90 -5.61
CA LEU A 726 72.07 4.94 -4.68
C LEU A 726 72.05 3.51 -5.23
N LEU A 727 70.89 3.01 -5.69
CA LEU A 727 70.79 1.67 -6.29
C LEU A 727 71.60 1.57 -7.60
N SER A 728 71.63 2.64 -8.41
CA SER A 728 72.49 2.72 -9.60
C SER A 728 73.98 2.72 -9.26
N HIS A 729 74.39 3.39 -8.16
CA HIS A 729 75.78 3.37 -7.71
C HIS A 729 76.16 2.04 -7.02
N LEU A 730 75.20 1.33 -6.42
CA LEU A 730 75.40 -0.04 -5.91
C LEU A 730 75.40 -1.11 -7.02
N SER A 731 75.03 -0.76 -8.26
CA SER A 731 74.97 -1.66 -9.42
C SER A 731 75.77 -1.19 -10.66
N ASP A 732 76.63 -0.17 -10.51
CA ASP A 732 77.51 0.42 -11.54
C ASP A 732 76.80 1.01 -12.79
N PHE A 733 75.59 1.54 -12.64
CA PHE A 733 74.79 2.11 -13.74
C PHE A 733 74.98 3.64 -13.88
N LYS A 734 75.71 4.06 -14.92
CA LYS A 734 76.08 5.49 -15.13
C LYS A 734 75.04 6.32 -15.89
N ASP A 735 74.44 5.78 -16.93
CA ASP A 735 73.65 6.57 -17.90
C ASP A 735 72.41 7.21 -17.26
N GLY A 736 71.79 6.57 -16.27
CA GLY A 736 70.67 7.14 -15.51
C GLY A 736 71.03 8.39 -14.69
N THR A 737 72.31 8.60 -14.33
CA THR A 737 72.72 9.67 -13.40
C THR A 737 72.67 11.08 -13.98
N THR A 738 72.64 11.21 -15.32
CA THR A 738 72.56 12.50 -16.02
C THR A 738 71.11 12.88 -16.32
N LEU A 739 70.37 11.95 -16.95
CA LEU A 739 68.95 12.09 -17.30
C LEU A 739 68.10 12.48 -16.08
N VAL A 740 68.28 11.80 -14.94
CA VAL A 740 67.54 12.08 -13.70
C VAL A 740 67.82 13.49 -13.14
N ARG A 741 68.98 14.11 -13.44
CA ARG A 741 69.28 15.49 -13.02
C ARG A 741 68.59 16.54 -13.87
N GLU A 742 68.35 16.26 -15.16
CA GLU A 742 67.59 17.15 -16.04
C GLU A 742 66.09 17.09 -15.69
N GLN A 743 65.59 15.89 -15.37
CA GLN A 743 64.22 15.68 -14.87
C GLN A 743 63.94 16.34 -13.52
N ALA A 744 64.93 16.37 -12.61
CA ALA A 744 64.80 16.94 -11.27
C ALA A 744 64.49 18.45 -11.22
N GLY A 745 64.40 19.14 -12.37
CA GLY A 745 63.97 20.54 -12.43
C GLY A 745 64.97 21.55 -11.85
N LEU A 746 66.18 21.10 -11.46
CA LEU A 746 67.25 21.91 -10.85
C LEU A 746 67.95 22.83 -11.88
N ARG A 747 67.15 23.56 -12.66
CA ARG A 747 67.56 24.47 -13.75
C ARG A 747 68.51 25.55 -13.25
N PHE A 748 68.27 26.08 -12.05
CA PHE A 748 69.19 27.01 -11.41
C PHE A 748 70.55 26.37 -11.09
N ASP A 749 70.61 25.12 -10.60
CA ASP A 749 71.90 24.45 -10.36
C ASP A 749 72.57 23.97 -11.65
N ILE A 750 71.81 23.69 -12.72
CA ILE A 750 72.34 23.48 -14.07
C ILE A 750 73.00 24.77 -14.57
N PHE A 751 72.30 25.91 -14.52
CA PHE A 751 72.85 27.24 -14.84
C PHE A 751 74.04 27.59 -13.93
N ARG A 752 73.99 27.23 -12.64
CA ARG A 752 75.09 27.39 -11.68
C ARG A 752 76.30 26.52 -12.02
N SER A 753 76.09 25.31 -12.53
CA SER A 753 77.19 24.44 -13.00
C SER A 753 77.89 25.05 -14.22
N TYR A 754 77.13 25.62 -15.17
CA TYR A 754 77.69 26.31 -16.34
C TYR A 754 78.38 27.64 -15.99
N THR A 755 77.80 28.44 -15.10
CA THR A 755 78.42 29.71 -14.64
C THR A 755 79.63 29.48 -13.72
N ALA A 756 79.62 28.44 -12.89
CA ALA A 756 80.81 28.00 -12.13
C ALA A 756 81.92 27.47 -13.07
N ALA A 757 81.55 26.79 -14.17
CA ALA A 757 82.45 26.42 -15.25
C ALA A 757 82.85 27.59 -16.18
N LYS A 758 82.24 28.78 -15.98
CA LYS A 758 82.42 30.02 -16.76
C LYS A 758 82.08 29.91 -18.26
N ASP A 759 81.10 29.11 -18.63
CA ASP A 759 80.59 29.03 -20.01
C ASP A 759 79.46 30.06 -20.24
N THR A 760 79.79 31.23 -20.80
CA THR A 760 78.81 32.27 -21.15
C THR A 760 77.80 31.78 -22.19
N ARG A 761 78.20 30.88 -23.10
CA ARG A 761 77.33 30.37 -24.18
C ARG A 761 76.40 29.27 -23.71
N GLY A 762 76.86 28.42 -22.81
CA GLY A 762 76.03 27.48 -22.04
C GLY A 762 75.01 28.23 -21.17
N ALA A 763 75.45 29.28 -20.47
CA ALA A 763 74.58 30.13 -19.66
C ALA A 763 73.50 30.84 -20.49
N ILE A 764 73.84 31.48 -21.62
CA ILE A 764 72.86 32.16 -22.50
C ILE A 764 71.85 31.16 -23.09
N LYS A 765 72.30 29.97 -23.53
CA LYS A 765 71.39 28.90 -23.99
C LYS A 765 70.44 28.43 -22.89
N ALA A 766 70.94 28.28 -21.66
CA ALA A 766 70.12 27.96 -20.50
C ALA A 766 69.14 29.10 -20.16
N LEU A 767 69.53 30.37 -20.33
CA LEU A 767 68.65 31.52 -20.11
C LEU A 767 67.52 31.62 -21.14
N HIS A 768 67.77 31.41 -22.43
CA HIS A 768 66.68 31.37 -23.42
C HIS A 768 65.78 30.12 -23.24
N LYS A 769 66.33 28.97 -22.80
CA LYS A 769 65.56 27.73 -22.61
C LYS A 769 64.74 27.71 -21.31
N TYR A 770 65.23 28.32 -20.23
CA TYR A 770 64.62 28.24 -18.90
C TYR A 770 64.15 29.58 -18.32
N GLY A 771 64.67 30.72 -18.80
CA GLY A 771 64.24 32.06 -18.40
C GLY A 771 62.76 32.39 -18.62
N PRO A 772 62.06 31.93 -19.69
CA PRO A 772 60.61 32.16 -19.79
C PRO A 772 59.80 31.42 -18.72
N ASP A 773 60.32 30.30 -18.19
CA ASP A 773 59.67 29.49 -17.17
C ASP A 773 60.02 29.96 -15.73
N GLU A 774 61.25 30.46 -15.53
CA GLU A 774 61.72 31.04 -14.27
C GLU A 774 62.07 32.53 -14.46
N PRO A 775 61.10 33.47 -14.37
CA PRO A 775 61.38 34.90 -14.58
C PRO A 775 62.38 35.51 -13.59
N GLN A 776 62.66 34.85 -12.46
CA GLN A 776 63.73 35.22 -11.52
C GLN A 776 65.14 35.05 -12.10
N LEU A 777 65.29 34.24 -13.16
CA LEU A 777 66.53 34.18 -13.94
C LEU A 777 66.80 35.51 -14.67
N TYR A 778 65.79 36.35 -14.96
CA TYR A 778 66.02 37.64 -15.61
C TYR A 778 66.70 38.68 -14.69
N PRO A 779 66.28 38.91 -13.43
CA PRO A 779 67.08 39.67 -12.46
C PRO A 779 68.47 39.07 -12.18
N ALA A 780 68.60 37.74 -12.12
CA ALA A 780 69.89 37.08 -11.92
C ALA A 780 70.83 37.27 -13.14
N ALA A 781 70.28 37.19 -14.35
CA ALA A 781 70.99 37.48 -15.60
C ALA A 781 71.33 38.97 -15.73
N LEU A 782 70.43 39.88 -15.34
CA LEU A 782 70.70 41.32 -15.29
C LEU A 782 71.89 41.64 -14.36
N ALA A 783 71.95 40.98 -13.20
CA ALA A 783 73.10 41.08 -12.29
C ALA A 783 74.38 40.46 -12.88
N TYR A 784 74.28 39.35 -13.63
CA TYR A 784 75.42 38.70 -14.28
C TYR A 784 75.96 39.51 -15.48
N PHE A 785 75.10 39.98 -16.37
CA PHE A 785 75.46 40.78 -17.54
C PHE A 785 76.05 42.14 -17.15
N THR A 786 75.59 42.74 -16.05
CA THR A 786 76.17 43.99 -15.53
C THR A 786 77.37 43.79 -14.59
N SER A 787 77.84 42.55 -14.37
CA SER A 787 78.92 42.26 -13.41
C SER A 787 80.35 42.53 -13.92
N ASP A 788 80.59 42.37 -15.23
CA ASP A 788 81.93 42.42 -15.82
C ASP A 788 81.86 43.14 -17.18
N SER A 789 82.76 44.10 -17.45
CA SER A 789 82.72 44.93 -18.67
C SER A 789 82.76 44.10 -19.96
N LYS A 790 83.42 42.93 -19.93
CA LYS A 790 83.48 42.01 -21.09
C LYS A 790 82.21 41.19 -21.27
N ILE A 791 81.52 40.84 -20.18
CA ILE A 791 80.25 40.12 -20.24
C ILE A 791 79.16 41.07 -20.74
N LEU A 792 79.23 42.36 -20.37
CA LEU A 792 78.33 43.38 -20.94
C LEU A 792 78.59 43.61 -22.44
N GLU A 793 79.84 43.64 -22.89
CA GLU A 793 80.19 43.68 -24.32
C GLU A 793 79.77 42.40 -25.08
N GLU A 794 79.78 41.22 -24.45
CA GLU A 794 79.26 39.97 -25.03
C GLU A 794 77.72 39.86 -25.00
N ALA A 795 77.03 40.60 -24.12
CA ALA A 795 75.57 40.53 -23.94
C ALA A 795 74.78 41.59 -24.72
N GLY A 796 75.29 42.82 -24.81
CA GLY A 796 74.77 43.90 -25.68
C GLY A 796 73.25 44.06 -25.67
N ASP A 797 72.62 43.72 -26.80
CA ASP A 797 71.20 43.95 -27.10
C ASP A 797 70.23 43.16 -26.20
N GLU A 798 70.67 42.06 -25.58
CA GLU A 798 69.84 41.24 -24.67
C GLU A 798 69.44 42.01 -23.39
N LEU A 799 70.13 43.10 -23.06
CA LEU A 799 69.83 43.93 -21.88
C LEU A 799 68.45 44.60 -21.99
N ASP A 800 68.12 45.16 -23.15
CA ASP A 800 66.87 45.89 -23.35
C ASP A 800 65.67 44.93 -23.46
N ALA A 801 65.87 43.75 -24.08
CA ALA A 801 64.88 42.67 -24.10
C ALA A 801 64.53 42.16 -22.70
N VAL A 802 65.51 42.09 -21.80
CA VAL A 802 65.30 41.80 -20.37
C VAL A 802 64.50 42.91 -19.67
N LEU A 803 64.78 44.18 -19.98
CA LEU A 803 64.09 45.33 -19.37
C LEU A 803 62.63 45.49 -19.83
N GLU A 804 62.31 45.29 -21.11
CA GLU A 804 60.91 45.30 -21.59
C GLU A 804 60.09 44.21 -20.91
N LYS A 805 60.65 43.00 -20.79
CA LYS A 805 59.96 41.87 -20.14
C LYS A 805 59.74 42.07 -18.64
N ILE A 806 60.63 42.82 -17.97
CA ILE A 806 60.42 43.23 -16.58
C ILE A 806 59.22 44.19 -16.44
N ASP A 807 58.88 45.00 -17.46
CA ASP A 807 57.66 45.83 -17.45
C ASP A 807 56.39 45.03 -17.69
N THR A 808 56.37 44.19 -18.74
CA THR A 808 55.17 43.44 -19.13
C THR A 808 54.70 42.50 -18.03
N ASP A 809 55.68 41.91 -17.32
CA ASP A 809 55.47 40.89 -16.31
C ASP A 809 55.47 41.50 -14.88
N GLY A 810 55.75 42.81 -14.75
CA GLY A 810 55.70 43.57 -13.50
C GLY A 810 56.72 43.13 -12.43
N LEU A 811 57.83 42.50 -12.83
CA LEU A 811 58.72 41.71 -11.96
C LEU A 811 59.50 42.55 -10.93
N MET A 812 59.68 43.84 -11.21
CA MET A 812 60.30 44.81 -10.31
C MET A 812 59.54 46.13 -10.41
N ALA A 813 59.36 46.81 -9.29
CA ALA A 813 58.83 48.17 -9.31
C ALA A 813 59.82 49.10 -10.07
N PRO A 814 59.34 50.17 -10.74
CA PRO A 814 60.20 51.11 -11.47
C PRO A 814 61.40 51.64 -10.66
N LEU A 815 61.24 51.79 -9.35
CA LEU A 815 62.29 52.22 -8.42
C LEU A 815 63.35 51.13 -8.16
N GLN A 816 62.99 49.85 -8.19
CA GLN A 816 63.91 48.73 -7.98
C GLN A 816 64.79 48.49 -9.21
N VAL A 817 64.25 48.65 -10.42
CA VAL A 817 65.02 48.60 -11.68
C VAL A 817 66.12 49.67 -11.69
N ILE A 818 65.81 50.87 -11.20
CA ILE A 818 66.81 51.94 -11.05
C ILE A 818 67.87 51.56 -10.00
N GLN A 819 67.48 50.92 -8.89
CA GLN A 819 68.42 50.51 -7.84
C GLN A 819 69.42 49.45 -8.33
N THR A 820 68.96 48.37 -8.98
CA THR A 820 69.84 47.29 -9.46
C THR A 820 70.81 47.74 -10.56
N LEU A 821 70.40 48.68 -11.41
CA LEU A 821 71.29 49.32 -12.38
C LEU A 821 72.26 50.31 -11.71
N SER A 822 71.85 51.01 -10.66
CA SER A 822 72.70 51.99 -9.96
C SER A 822 73.86 51.38 -9.15
N THR A 823 73.76 50.10 -8.77
CA THR A 823 74.81 49.42 -8.00
C THR A 823 76.08 49.13 -8.78
N ASN A 824 76.02 49.04 -10.12
CA ASN A 824 77.15 48.74 -10.99
C ASN A 824 77.50 49.97 -11.84
N ALA A 825 78.74 50.46 -11.74
CA ALA A 825 79.20 51.75 -12.29
C ALA A 825 79.33 51.83 -13.83
N VAL A 826 78.60 50.98 -14.57
CA VAL A 826 78.68 50.79 -16.03
C VAL A 826 77.37 51.18 -16.74
N ALA A 827 76.23 51.14 -16.04
CA ALA A 827 74.94 51.50 -16.62
C ALA A 827 74.70 53.03 -16.67
N THR A 828 73.95 53.51 -17.67
CA THR A 828 73.62 54.94 -17.82
C THR A 828 72.11 55.21 -17.81
N MET A 829 71.72 56.37 -17.28
CA MET A 829 70.31 56.78 -17.13
C MET A 829 69.56 56.95 -18.47
N GLY A 830 70.26 56.93 -19.61
CA GLY A 830 69.63 56.98 -20.93
C GLY A 830 68.73 55.78 -21.22
N MET A 831 69.13 54.58 -20.77
CA MET A 831 68.46 53.31 -21.10
C MET A 831 67.03 53.21 -20.55
N VAL A 832 66.75 53.82 -19.40
CA VAL A 832 65.51 53.60 -18.62
C VAL A 832 64.44 54.68 -18.87
N LYS A 833 64.72 55.70 -19.70
CA LYS A 833 63.87 56.89 -19.81
C LYS A 833 62.49 56.63 -20.42
N ILE A 834 62.40 55.77 -21.43
CA ILE A 834 61.18 55.56 -22.22
C ILE A 834 60.11 54.80 -21.41
N TYR A 835 60.56 53.77 -20.68
CA TYR A 835 59.79 52.95 -19.74
C TYR A 835 58.90 53.82 -18.82
N LEU A 836 59.49 54.78 -18.10
CA LEU A 836 58.82 55.53 -17.03
C LEU A 836 57.67 56.43 -17.50
N GLN A 837 57.64 56.82 -18.78
CA GLN A 837 56.65 57.78 -19.28
C GLN A 837 55.28 57.11 -19.52
N GLN A 838 55.26 55.83 -19.90
CA GLN A 838 54.04 55.17 -20.39
C GLN A 838 53.08 54.76 -19.25
N THR A 839 53.61 54.46 -18.06
CA THR A 839 52.83 53.99 -16.91
C THR A 839 51.84 55.05 -16.41
N ILE A 840 52.29 56.32 -16.33
CA ILE A 840 51.60 57.41 -15.62
C ILE A 840 50.32 57.89 -16.33
N GLU A 841 50.22 57.77 -17.66
CA GLU A 841 49.03 58.20 -18.40
C GLU A 841 47.84 57.23 -18.28
N ARG A 842 48.08 55.99 -17.88
CA ARG A 842 47.09 54.91 -17.83
C ARG A 842 46.08 55.14 -16.71
N GLU A 843 46.58 55.26 -15.47
CA GLU A 843 45.79 55.35 -14.23
C GLU A 843 44.78 56.52 -14.22
N ARG A 844 45.13 57.65 -14.84
CA ARG A 844 44.31 58.87 -14.80
C ARG A 844 42.94 58.74 -15.46
N LYS A 845 42.76 57.79 -16.39
CA LYS A 845 41.51 57.65 -17.17
C LYS A 845 40.40 56.96 -16.38
N GLU A 846 40.75 55.98 -15.54
CA GLU A 846 39.80 55.08 -14.86
C GLU A 846 39.04 55.78 -13.72
N ILE A 847 39.66 56.76 -13.04
CA ILE A 847 39.05 57.52 -11.95
C ILE A 847 37.82 58.34 -12.41
N ALA A 848 37.75 58.69 -13.71
CA ALA A 848 36.74 59.60 -14.24
C ALA A 848 35.39 58.93 -14.57
N SER A 849 35.37 57.64 -14.93
CA SER A 849 34.14 56.89 -15.26
C SER A 849 33.28 56.64 -14.02
N ASN A 850 33.90 56.08 -12.97
CA ASN A 850 33.20 55.52 -11.82
C ASN A 850 32.34 56.55 -11.06
N ARG A 851 32.75 57.83 -11.09
CA ARG A 851 31.99 58.93 -10.45
C ARG A 851 30.63 59.22 -11.10
N ARG A 852 30.40 58.85 -12.36
CA ARG A 852 29.13 59.16 -13.06
C ARG A 852 27.99 58.23 -12.63
N LEU A 853 28.29 56.95 -12.47
CA LEU A 853 27.31 55.88 -12.22
C LEU A 853 26.64 56.01 -10.83
N ILE A 854 27.35 56.55 -9.85
CA ILE A 854 26.87 56.67 -8.45
C ILE A 854 25.68 57.63 -8.32
N ASN A 855 25.55 58.61 -9.22
CA ASN A 855 24.53 59.65 -9.10
C ASN A 855 23.14 59.22 -9.57
N SER A 856 23.02 58.37 -10.60
CA SER A 856 21.72 57.95 -11.14
C SER A 856 20.91 57.13 -10.15
N TYR A 857 21.49 56.06 -9.60
CA TYR A 857 20.81 55.12 -8.69
C TYR A 857 20.22 55.78 -7.42
N ARG A 858 20.82 56.88 -6.96
CA ARG A 858 20.31 57.64 -5.80
C ARG A 858 18.95 58.28 -6.07
N THR A 859 18.72 58.74 -7.30
CA THR A 859 17.50 59.44 -7.71
C THR A 859 16.30 58.50 -7.72
N ASP A 860 16.44 57.35 -8.39
CA ASP A 860 15.36 56.37 -8.58
C ASP A 860 14.92 55.73 -7.26
N THR A 861 15.86 55.55 -6.33
CA THR A 861 15.59 55.04 -4.98
C THR A 861 14.66 55.98 -4.19
N GLN A 862 14.71 57.29 -4.43
CA GLN A 862 13.93 58.27 -3.67
C GLN A 862 12.47 58.33 -4.12
N THR A 863 12.18 58.20 -5.41
CA THR A 863 10.81 58.25 -5.95
C THR A 863 9.99 57.04 -5.51
N LYS A 864 10.57 55.82 -5.61
CA LYS A 864 9.88 54.58 -5.22
C LYS A 864 9.49 54.53 -3.74
N ARG A 865 10.27 55.14 -2.85
CA ARG A 865 9.92 55.28 -1.42
C ARG A 865 8.70 56.18 -1.18
N GLN A 866 8.46 57.18 -2.03
CA GLN A 866 7.28 58.04 -1.92
C GLN A 866 6.00 57.33 -2.37
N GLU A 867 6.05 56.57 -3.47
CA GLU A 867 4.91 55.77 -3.96
C GLU A 867 4.36 54.81 -2.87
N ILE A 868 5.25 54.14 -2.14
CA ILE A 868 4.89 53.20 -1.06
C ILE A 868 4.13 53.91 0.09
N THR A 869 4.56 55.11 0.50
CA THR A 869 3.90 55.82 1.61
C THR A 869 2.55 56.42 1.22
N GLU A 870 2.30 56.69 -0.05
CA GLU A 870 0.98 57.14 -0.52
C GLU A 870 -0.06 56.01 -0.51
N LEU A 871 0.36 54.80 -0.91
CA LEU A 871 -0.53 53.63 -1.03
C LEU A 871 -1.01 53.09 0.33
N SER A 872 -0.23 53.23 1.39
CA SER A 872 -0.55 52.70 2.73
C SER A 872 -1.37 53.66 3.61
N SER A 873 -1.42 54.95 3.29
CA SER A 873 -1.90 55.99 4.22
C SER A 873 -3.13 56.78 3.76
N LYS A 874 -3.54 56.69 2.48
CA LYS A 874 -4.63 57.49 1.89
C LYS A 874 -5.71 56.59 1.29
N PRO A 875 -7.01 56.81 1.58
CA PRO A 875 -8.09 56.07 0.93
C PRO A 875 -8.13 56.41 -0.57
N GLN A 876 -8.18 55.37 -1.42
CA GLN A 876 -8.07 55.51 -2.87
C GLN A 876 -9.46 55.63 -3.52
N THR A 877 -9.63 56.61 -4.41
CA THR A 877 -10.90 56.84 -5.13
C THR A 877 -10.93 56.16 -6.49
N PHE A 878 -12.03 55.45 -6.79
CA PHE A 878 -12.25 54.72 -8.04
C PHE A 878 -13.23 55.47 -8.95
N ASN A 879 -12.70 56.37 -9.79
CA ASN A 879 -13.50 57.20 -10.69
C ASN A 879 -13.70 56.58 -12.09
N ALA A 880 -13.43 55.28 -12.27
CA ALA A 880 -13.52 54.60 -13.55
C ALA A 880 -14.98 54.29 -13.91
N THR A 881 -15.44 54.73 -15.09
CA THR A 881 -16.82 54.57 -15.57
C THR A 881 -16.97 53.50 -16.66
N ARG A 882 -15.88 52.82 -17.02
CA ARG A 882 -15.82 51.77 -18.06
C ARG A 882 -14.95 50.60 -17.59
N CYS A 883 -15.29 49.39 -18.03
CA CYS A 883 -14.55 48.19 -17.69
C CYS A 883 -13.22 48.14 -18.46
N SER A 884 -12.11 47.86 -17.75
CA SER A 884 -10.77 47.78 -18.34
C SER A 884 -10.53 46.55 -19.24
N PHE A 885 -11.48 45.61 -19.34
CA PHE A 885 -11.41 44.44 -20.23
C PHE A 885 -12.26 44.60 -21.50
N CYS A 886 -13.56 44.89 -21.36
CA CYS A 886 -14.50 44.99 -22.48
C CYS A 886 -14.82 46.42 -22.95
N SER A 887 -14.31 47.45 -22.26
CA SER A 887 -14.46 48.89 -22.56
C SER A 887 -15.87 49.50 -22.52
N THR A 888 -16.92 48.71 -22.30
CA THR A 888 -18.29 49.21 -22.09
C THR A 888 -18.46 49.88 -20.72
N GLN A 889 -19.55 50.62 -20.55
CA GLN A 889 -19.91 51.26 -19.27
C GLN A 889 -20.11 50.23 -18.17
N LEU A 890 -19.76 50.59 -16.94
CA LEU A 890 -19.79 49.70 -15.78
C LEU A 890 -21.21 49.57 -15.20
N ASP A 891 -21.83 48.43 -15.46
CA ASP A 891 -23.11 48.00 -14.88
C ASP A 891 -22.86 47.15 -13.62
N LEU A 892 -23.71 47.31 -12.61
CA LEU A 892 -23.62 46.53 -11.36
C LEU A 892 -23.94 45.04 -11.61
N PRO A 893 -23.22 44.08 -10.98
CA PRO A 893 -22.11 44.26 -10.03
C PRO A 893 -20.72 44.44 -10.69
N THR A 894 -19.87 45.23 -10.02
CA THR A 894 -18.52 45.63 -10.46
C THR A 894 -17.45 45.32 -9.40
N VAL A 895 -16.21 45.15 -9.85
CA VAL A 895 -15.03 44.87 -9.02
C VAL A 895 -13.94 45.90 -9.31
N HIS A 896 -13.30 46.42 -8.27
CA HIS A 896 -12.31 47.51 -8.34
C HIS A 896 -11.01 47.09 -7.63
N PHE A 897 -9.87 47.32 -8.26
CA PHE A 897 -8.55 46.97 -7.73
C PHE A 897 -7.77 48.20 -7.27
N LEU A 898 -6.95 48.07 -6.23
CA LEU A 898 -6.08 49.13 -5.68
C LEU A 898 -5.00 49.67 -6.66
N CYS A 899 -4.89 49.10 -7.86
CA CYS A 899 -4.16 49.68 -8.99
C CYS A 899 -5.03 50.62 -9.85
N LYS A 900 -6.22 51.00 -9.37
CA LYS A 900 -7.27 51.84 -10.00
C LYS A 900 -7.99 51.23 -11.21
N HIS A 901 -7.61 50.04 -11.67
CA HIS A 901 -8.35 49.30 -12.71
C HIS A 901 -9.69 48.75 -12.18
N SER A 902 -10.70 48.71 -13.05
CA SER A 902 -12.09 48.40 -12.68
C SER A 902 -12.79 47.55 -13.74
N PHE A 903 -13.59 46.57 -13.33
CA PHE A 903 -14.16 45.54 -14.21
C PHE A 903 -15.62 45.20 -13.83
N HIS A 904 -16.45 44.74 -14.77
CA HIS A 904 -17.69 44.03 -14.41
C HIS A 904 -17.35 42.68 -13.79
N GLN A 905 -18.17 42.19 -12.85
CA GLN A 905 -17.96 40.84 -12.28
C GLN A 905 -17.96 39.76 -13.38
N ARG A 906 -18.85 39.87 -14.38
CA ARG A 906 -18.92 38.95 -15.55
C ARG A 906 -17.71 38.99 -16.49
N CYS A 907 -16.84 40.00 -16.39
CA CYS A 907 -15.61 40.12 -17.20
C CYS A 907 -14.37 39.60 -16.47
N LEU A 908 -14.51 39.24 -15.20
CA LEU A 908 -13.56 38.42 -14.47
C LEU A 908 -14.06 36.96 -14.56
N LYS A 909 -13.15 35.99 -14.38
CA LYS A 909 -13.57 34.61 -14.14
C LYS A 909 -13.95 34.52 -12.67
N ASN A 910 -15.19 34.16 -12.39
CA ASN A 910 -15.61 33.71 -11.06
C ASN A 910 -15.31 32.21 -10.97
N ASP A 911 -14.93 31.76 -9.78
CA ASP A 911 -15.02 30.34 -9.42
C ASP A 911 -16.47 30.00 -8.98
N ASP A 912 -16.83 28.72 -8.96
CA ASP A 912 -18.25 28.28 -8.89
C ASP A 912 -19.02 28.69 -7.62
N GLU A 913 -18.33 29.09 -6.54
CA GLU A 913 -18.94 29.64 -5.32
C GLU A 913 -19.22 31.15 -5.38
N GLY A 914 -18.88 31.83 -6.49
CA GLY A 914 -19.26 33.22 -6.78
C GLY A 914 -18.38 34.32 -6.18
N ASN A 915 -17.39 33.96 -5.35
CA ASN A 915 -16.33 34.87 -4.92
C ASN A 915 -15.36 35.21 -6.06
N VAL A 916 -14.65 36.35 -5.93
CA VAL A 916 -13.69 36.85 -6.92
C VAL A 916 -12.33 37.08 -6.27
N GLU A 917 -11.56 36.00 -6.08
CA GLU A 917 -10.18 36.07 -5.62
C GLU A 917 -9.21 36.04 -6.80
N GLY A 918 -8.55 37.17 -7.11
CA GLY A 918 -7.54 37.19 -8.16
C GLY A 918 -6.90 38.54 -8.42
N ASP A 919 -5.59 38.55 -8.69
CA ASP A 919 -4.80 39.73 -9.08
C ASP A 919 -5.39 40.47 -10.30
N CYS A 920 -5.26 41.80 -10.34
CA CYS A 920 -5.67 42.60 -11.49
C CYS A 920 -4.95 42.15 -12.78
N PRO A 921 -5.66 41.70 -13.84
CA PRO A 921 -5.05 41.07 -15.01
C PRO A 921 -4.11 41.99 -15.81
N THR A 922 -4.32 43.31 -15.75
CA THR A 922 -3.44 44.31 -16.39
C THR A 922 -2.07 44.39 -15.71
N CYS A 923 -2.04 44.65 -14.39
CA CYS A 923 -0.80 44.83 -13.63
C CYS A 923 -0.09 43.52 -13.29
N LYS A 924 -0.77 42.38 -13.40
CA LYS A 924 -0.23 41.06 -13.05
C LYS A 924 1.11 40.78 -13.72
N LYS A 925 1.28 41.09 -15.01
CA LYS A 925 2.53 40.83 -15.74
C LYS A 925 3.74 41.55 -15.14
N GLU A 926 3.60 42.84 -14.82
CA GLU A 926 4.69 43.66 -14.28
C GLU A 926 5.02 43.24 -12.84
N ASN A 927 3.98 43.04 -12.03
CA ASN A 927 4.14 42.50 -10.67
C ASN A 927 4.80 41.12 -10.68
N ASP A 928 4.44 40.23 -11.61
CA ASP A 928 5.04 38.90 -11.73
C ASP A 928 6.49 38.95 -12.24
N THR A 929 6.87 39.91 -13.10
CA THR A 929 8.30 40.13 -13.43
C THR A 929 9.11 40.65 -12.25
N ILE A 930 8.56 41.54 -11.42
CA ILE A 930 9.24 42.03 -10.21
C ILE A 930 9.37 40.91 -9.17
N LYS A 931 8.31 40.10 -8.97
CA LYS A 931 8.35 38.89 -8.13
C LYS A 931 9.40 37.89 -8.65
N ALA A 932 9.52 37.71 -9.97
CA ALA A 932 10.51 36.81 -10.58
C ALA A 932 11.96 37.32 -10.44
N ILE A 933 12.20 38.62 -10.62
CA ILE A 933 13.52 39.23 -10.37
C ILE A 933 13.91 39.06 -8.91
N ARG A 934 12.99 39.33 -7.96
CA ARG A 934 13.26 39.15 -6.53
C ARG A 934 13.59 37.69 -6.21
N ARG A 935 12.78 36.73 -6.67
CA ARG A 935 13.07 35.29 -6.52
C ARG A 935 14.43 34.92 -7.11
N ALA A 936 14.80 35.44 -8.27
CA ALA A 936 16.12 35.18 -8.87
C ALA A 936 17.27 35.81 -8.07
N GLN A 937 17.03 36.92 -7.34
CA GLN A 937 17.99 37.47 -6.38
C GLN A 937 18.08 36.59 -5.13
N ASP A 938 16.94 36.18 -4.56
CA ASP A 938 16.85 35.28 -3.40
C ASP A 938 17.56 33.93 -3.70
N GLU A 939 17.23 33.27 -4.83
CA GLU A 939 17.90 32.06 -5.33
C GLU A 939 19.41 32.24 -5.60
N SER A 940 19.85 33.47 -5.88
CA SER A 940 21.28 33.76 -6.08
C SER A 940 22.02 34.01 -4.77
N ALA A 941 21.33 34.47 -3.72
CA ALA A 941 21.88 34.62 -2.38
C ALA A 941 22.20 33.25 -1.75
N GLU A 942 21.41 32.23 -2.07
CA GLU A 942 21.71 30.85 -1.67
C GLU A 942 22.98 30.31 -2.36
N ARG A 943 23.19 30.61 -3.65
CA ARG A 943 24.24 30.01 -4.51
C ARG A 943 25.61 30.69 -4.39
N HIS A 944 26.18 30.63 -3.19
CA HIS A 944 27.51 31.18 -2.83
C HIS A 944 28.67 30.73 -3.75
N ASP A 945 28.61 29.53 -4.33
CA ASP A 945 29.71 29.01 -5.15
C ASP A 945 29.80 29.69 -6.54
N LEU A 946 28.69 30.21 -7.06
CA LEU A 946 28.66 30.97 -8.31
C LEU A 946 29.42 32.30 -8.15
N PHE A 947 29.30 32.93 -6.97
CA PHE A 947 30.13 34.07 -6.57
C PHE A 947 31.61 33.70 -6.43
N ARG A 948 31.93 32.55 -5.81
CA ARG A 948 33.32 32.09 -5.64
C ARG A 948 34.04 31.81 -6.97
N ASP A 949 33.36 31.20 -7.93
CA ASP A 949 33.92 30.92 -9.26
C ASP A 949 34.20 32.22 -10.04
N VAL A 950 33.26 33.17 -10.02
CA VAL A 950 33.47 34.51 -10.60
C VAL A 950 34.65 35.24 -9.94
N LEU A 951 34.76 35.18 -8.60
CA LEU A 951 35.89 35.72 -7.84
C LEU A 951 37.23 35.01 -8.18
N GLY A 952 37.19 33.71 -8.45
CA GLY A 952 38.34 32.90 -8.83
C GLY A 952 38.89 33.30 -10.20
N ARG A 953 38.00 33.55 -11.17
CA ARG A 953 38.34 33.94 -12.55
C ARG A 953 38.68 35.43 -12.71
N SER A 954 38.19 36.30 -11.82
CA SER A 954 38.48 37.73 -11.88
C SER A 954 39.95 38.05 -11.51
N ARG A 955 40.64 38.83 -12.36
CA ARG A 955 41.97 39.36 -12.07
C ARG A 955 41.94 40.38 -10.92
N ASP A 956 40.95 41.26 -10.92
CA ASP A 956 40.69 42.21 -9.84
C ASP A 956 39.49 41.75 -9.01
N LYS A 957 39.79 41.04 -7.93
CA LYS A 957 38.80 40.36 -7.10
C LYS A 957 37.93 41.32 -6.30
N PHE A 958 38.42 42.52 -5.99
CA PHE A 958 37.69 43.49 -5.17
C PHE A 958 36.49 44.09 -5.91
N ALA A 959 36.66 44.37 -7.21
CA ALA A 959 35.59 44.88 -8.07
C ALA A 959 34.38 43.93 -8.13
N THR A 960 34.62 42.62 -8.26
CA THR A 960 33.56 41.60 -8.27
C THR A 960 32.81 41.47 -6.94
N VAL A 961 33.46 41.67 -5.79
CA VAL A 961 32.75 41.67 -4.49
C VAL A 961 31.77 42.85 -4.41
N ALA A 962 32.20 44.04 -4.84
CA ALA A 962 31.37 45.24 -4.79
C ALA A 962 30.11 45.14 -5.65
N GLU A 963 30.19 44.48 -6.81
CA GLU A 963 29.03 44.28 -7.69
C GLU A 963 27.99 43.33 -7.08
N PHE A 964 28.41 42.18 -6.53
CA PHE A 964 27.48 41.22 -5.91
C PHE A 964 26.79 41.80 -4.67
N PHE A 965 27.52 42.56 -3.84
CA PHE A 965 26.92 43.27 -2.71
C PHE A 965 25.86 44.28 -3.17
N GLY A 966 26.12 45.04 -4.24
CA GLY A 966 25.16 45.99 -4.82
C GLY A 966 23.88 45.37 -5.41
N ARG A 967 23.84 44.05 -5.59
CA ARG A 967 22.67 43.30 -6.10
C ARG A 967 21.75 42.76 -4.99
N GLY A 968 22.06 42.99 -3.70
CA GLY A 968 21.29 42.48 -2.55
C GLY A 968 21.56 41.02 -2.16
N VAL A 969 22.44 40.34 -2.91
CA VAL A 969 22.75 38.89 -2.81
C VAL A 969 23.40 38.50 -1.45
N MET A 970 23.76 39.49 -0.64
CA MET A 970 24.44 39.32 0.65
C MET A 970 23.61 39.82 1.85
N GLU A 971 22.32 40.15 1.65
CA GLU A 971 21.41 40.49 2.76
C GLU A 971 20.87 39.22 3.42
N VAL A 972 20.89 39.17 4.76
CA VAL A 972 20.40 38.01 5.52
C VAL A 972 18.87 38.05 5.60
N PRO A 973 18.14 36.94 5.33
CA PRO A 973 16.70 36.89 5.47
C PRO A 973 16.24 37.31 6.87
N GLY A 974 15.32 38.27 6.93
CA GLY A 974 14.69 38.69 8.19
C GLY A 974 13.81 37.58 8.75
N VAL A 975 13.90 37.34 10.06
CA VAL A 975 13.02 36.41 10.78
C VAL A 975 11.71 37.11 11.11
N GLU A 976 10.63 36.68 10.45
CA GLU A 976 9.22 36.95 10.81
C GLU A 976 8.51 35.61 11.09
#